data_AF-A0A9W9YKW3-F1
#
_entry.id   AF-A0A9W9YKW3-F1
#
_cell.length_a   1.000
_cell.length_b   1.000
_cell.length_c   1.000
_cell.angle_alpha   90.00
_cell.angle_beta   90.00
_cell.angle_gamma   90.00
#
_symmetry.space_group_name_H-M   'P 1'
#
loop_
_entity.id
_entity.type
_entity.pdbx_description
1 polymer ?
#
loop_
_entity_poly.entity_id
_entity_poly.type
_entity_poly.pdbx_seq_one_letter_code
_entity_poly.pdbx_strand_id
1 'polypeptide(L)'
;METLWQKVHNEEDNKMHEYFYDALPHCGSGGCAKVMSHAIRNNLVSHERGNMFLAGLAMAANPTKETVAHVLELCEEHPGRTAMLTLGTLIHKLCESSPQVCNDKDEENPIARAEQFLLSGLGARCKGKTPEDFENIIIRLKAIGNAGRPVAAENVLLKCAITPDVPVNMSIAALEALRRLPCNEYMTNQLLDIYGEFNLDVEIRIAAYLALMKCPSAVVFKRVAEILKNEVNKQVGSFVWSHMTNAMDSTEPVHGLPQAEMMKDALNGMKLREFNLNRLRFSRAWEGSFYSDILRFGGSAQSHLIYHPSSFFPRSAMVNVTVDVLGASINVLETAARFEGFEILIEQFFGDDGYYPDDSIMKMFNLKPHEERDKEEKEVNNLPKRGRRSRSIHDDINKVEKHLTKLHRTMDTRKHHPSGAVSVKMFGNEIRLASFDDISWLNDEVDKINMIDILIALAKGGKKTFSKSMMFLDVETTVPTILGLPLKLSAKGTTVASVELAGKFDIRNMFWGKMSFDVKGYVKPSAVVDITGRMGVSAMYAEAGILVNSSLYTVTQIKGNATYTQGEMLKFEVGVPEEPVQFVNISSSLFATLNDEKLAIDGTPRRIEPAPCLNMTRFLGIRFCSQLSVPLGYRDYQAPFFPFSGPASFSVSMQRTDPSLRNIS
;
A
#
# COMPACT_ATOMS: atom_id res chain seq x y z
N MET A 1 -0.30 30.73 13.94
CA MET A 1 -0.08 30.00 12.67
C MET A 1 -0.30 30.89 11.45
N GLU A 2 -1.42 31.59 11.30
CA GLU A 2 -1.65 32.50 10.16
C GLU A 2 -0.55 33.56 9.97
N THR A 3 -0.07 34.16 11.06
CA THR A 3 1.08 35.09 11.01
C THR A 3 2.36 34.43 10.50
N LEU A 4 2.58 33.15 10.83
CA LEU A 4 3.74 32.40 10.36
C LEU A 4 3.59 32.07 8.87
N TRP A 5 2.39 31.68 8.43
CA TRP A 5 2.06 31.51 7.02
C TRP A 5 2.39 32.78 6.23
N GLN A 6 1.87 33.94 6.65
CA GLN A 6 2.16 35.22 6.00
C GLN A 6 3.64 35.57 5.97
N LYS A 7 4.37 35.37 7.07
CA LYS A 7 5.82 35.62 7.13
C LYS A 7 6.58 34.77 6.13
N VAL A 8 6.29 33.47 6.08
CA VAL A 8 6.98 32.55 5.16
C VAL A 8 6.66 32.92 3.72
N HIS A 9 5.41 33.29 3.39
CA HIS A 9 5.01 33.68 2.03
C HIS A 9 5.56 35.02 1.56
N ASN A 10 6.08 35.83 2.47
CA ASN A 10 6.79 37.06 2.15
C ASN A 10 8.30 36.83 2.00
N GLU A 11 8.80 35.62 2.25
CA GLU A 11 10.22 35.28 2.13
C GLU A 11 10.57 34.95 0.67
N GLU A 12 11.72 35.41 0.18
CA GLU A 12 12.12 35.13 -1.22
C GLU A 12 12.70 33.72 -1.41
N ASP A 13 13.13 33.06 -0.33
CA ASP A 13 13.71 31.71 -0.40
C ASP A 13 12.65 30.62 -0.58
N ASN A 14 12.54 30.11 -1.80
CA ASN A 14 11.68 28.98 -2.16
C ASN A 14 11.94 27.71 -1.32
N LYS A 15 13.13 27.51 -0.75
CA LYS A 15 13.39 26.35 0.14
C LYS A 15 12.67 26.50 1.47
N MET A 16 12.56 27.72 2.00
CA MET A 16 11.85 27.97 3.25
C MET A 16 10.35 27.68 3.10
N HIS A 17 9.76 28.01 1.96
CA HIS A 17 8.39 27.60 1.61
C HIS A 17 8.22 26.08 1.64
N GLU A 18 9.12 25.35 0.97
CA GLU A 18 9.06 23.89 0.91
C GLU A 18 9.17 23.23 2.28
N TYR A 19 10.13 23.65 3.12
CA TYR A 19 10.27 23.10 4.47
C TYR A 19 9.08 23.43 5.36
N PHE A 20 8.53 24.64 5.24
CA PHE A 20 7.33 25.01 6.00
C PHE A 20 6.12 24.18 5.57
N TYR A 21 5.94 23.97 4.27
CA TYR A 21 4.89 23.10 3.75
C TYR A 21 5.04 21.65 4.18
N ASP A 22 6.25 21.10 4.19
CA ASP A 22 6.49 19.74 4.65
C ASP A 22 6.24 19.61 6.18
N ALA A 23 6.54 20.64 6.97
CA ALA A 23 6.34 20.63 8.43
C ALA A 23 4.89 20.90 8.87
N LEU A 24 4.12 21.68 8.10
CA LEU A 24 2.78 22.14 8.48
C LEU A 24 1.79 21.02 8.84
N PRO A 25 1.72 19.88 8.11
CA PRO A 25 0.80 18.79 8.42
C PRO A 25 1.11 18.09 9.75
N HIS A 26 2.37 18.13 10.16
CA HIS A 26 2.87 17.49 11.38
C HIS A 26 2.58 18.27 12.66
N CYS A 27 2.10 19.50 12.54
CA CYS A 27 1.71 20.32 13.68
C CYS A 27 0.51 19.74 14.45
N GLY A 28 -0.39 18.99 13.79
CA GLY A 28 -1.53 18.30 14.43
C GLY A 28 -2.61 19.18 15.07
N SER A 29 -2.39 20.48 15.22
CA SER A 29 -3.35 21.41 15.85
C SER A 29 -4.45 21.91 14.91
N GLY A 30 -5.59 22.30 15.49
CA GLY A 30 -6.70 22.93 14.75
C GLY A 30 -6.27 24.21 14.01
N GLY A 31 -5.33 24.97 14.56
CA GLY A 31 -4.77 26.16 13.90
C GLY A 31 -3.96 25.84 12.63
N CYS A 32 -3.28 24.69 12.60
CA CYS A 32 -2.58 24.20 11.42
C CYS A 32 -3.56 23.64 10.39
N ALA A 33 -4.59 22.90 10.83
CA ALA A 33 -5.69 22.44 9.98
C ALA A 33 -6.42 23.61 9.29
N LYS A 34 -6.69 24.70 10.02
CA LYS A 34 -7.30 25.92 9.47
C LYS A 34 -6.49 26.51 8.32
N VAL A 35 -5.18 26.70 8.52
CA VAL A 35 -4.28 27.27 7.51
C VAL A 35 -4.18 26.36 6.29
N MET A 36 -4.06 25.05 6.49
CA MET A 36 -4.04 24.08 5.38
C MET A 36 -5.36 24.08 4.61
N SER A 37 -6.51 24.01 5.30
CA SER A 37 -7.84 24.07 4.69
C SER A 37 -8.02 25.36 3.89
N HIS A 38 -7.66 26.52 4.45
CA HIS A 38 -7.68 27.80 3.76
C HIS A 38 -6.78 27.80 2.50
N ALA A 39 -5.57 27.26 2.60
CA ALA A 39 -4.65 27.20 1.47
C ALA A 39 -5.19 26.35 0.31
N ILE A 40 -5.85 25.22 0.62
CA ILE A 40 -6.46 24.34 -0.37
C ILE A 40 -7.68 25.01 -1.00
N ARG A 41 -8.63 25.51 -0.18
CA ARG A 41 -9.88 26.13 -0.66
C ARG A 41 -9.65 27.34 -1.57
N ASN A 42 -8.59 28.11 -1.30
CA ASN A 42 -8.24 29.30 -2.07
C ASN A 42 -7.21 29.03 -3.18
N ASN A 43 -6.90 27.76 -3.50
CA ASN A 43 -5.92 27.37 -4.52
C ASN A 43 -4.53 28.04 -4.35
N LEU A 44 -4.12 28.27 -3.10
CA LEU A 44 -2.80 28.84 -2.77
C LEU A 44 -1.67 27.80 -2.90
N VAL A 45 -2.04 26.52 -2.99
CA VAL A 45 -1.12 25.39 -3.18
C VAL A 45 -1.62 24.49 -4.32
N SER A 46 -0.72 23.70 -4.91
CA SER A 46 -1.12 22.72 -5.93
C SER A 46 -2.05 21.63 -5.35
N HIS A 47 -2.79 20.96 -6.22
CA HIS A 47 -3.69 19.87 -5.82
C HIS A 47 -2.93 18.75 -5.10
N GLU A 48 -1.79 18.29 -5.65
CA GLU A 48 -0.98 17.29 -4.97
C GLU A 48 -0.39 17.78 -3.64
N ARG A 49 -0.03 19.07 -3.51
CA ARG A 49 0.39 19.62 -2.21
C ARG A 49 -0.77 19.60 -1.21
N GLY A 50 -1.98 19.94 -1.64
CA GLY A 50 -3.18 19.82 -0.82
C GLY A 50 -3.42 18.39 -0.36
N ASN A 51 -3.24 17.40 -1.24
CA ASN A 51 -3.32 15.99 -0.88
C ASN A 51 -2.26 15.59 0.16
N MET A 52 -1.03 16.08 0.02
CA MET A 52 0.03 15.85 1.02
C MET A 52 -0.32 16.46 2.39
N PHE A 53 -0.91 17.66 2.41
CA PHE A 53 -1.39 18.28 3.66
C PHE A 53 -2.44 17.42 4.36
N LEU A 54 -3.40 16.92 3.60
CA LEU A 54 -4.48 16.08 4.12
C LEU A 54 -3.96 14.71 4.61
N ALA A 55 -3.09 14.06 3.83
CA ALA A 55 -2.45 12.81 4.24
C ALA A 55 -1.61 12.98 5.52
N GLY A 56 -0.88 14.09 5.65
CA GLY A 56 -0.14 14.41 6.88
C GLY A 56 -1.04 14.70 8.07
N LEU A 57 -2.17 15.39 7.88
CA LEU A 57 -3.20 15.57 8.91
C LEU A 57 -3.79 14.23 9.37
N ALA A 58 -4.08 13.30 8.45
CA ALA A 58 -4.55 11.97 8.78
C ALA A 58 -3.55 11.21 9.68
N MET A 59 -2.26 11.56 9.59
CA MET A 59 -1.17 10.98 10.39
C MET A 59 -0.92 11.69 11.72
N ALA A 60 -1.52 12.86 11.97
CA ALA A 60 -1.37 13.57 13.24
C ALA A 60 -1.75 12.66 14.42
N ALA A 61 -0.94 12.70 15.48
CA ALA A 61 -1.09 11.85 16.65
C ALA A 61 -2.36 12.19 17.44
N ASN A 62 -2.60 13.49 17.67
CA ASN A 62 -3.67 14.00 18.53
C ASN A 62 -4.53 15.02 17.78
N PRO A 63 -5.42 14.59 16.87
CA PRO A 63 -6.34 15.51 16.19
C PRO A 63 -7.35 16.12 17.17
N THR A 64 -7.83 17.33 16.87
CA THR A 64 -8.85 18.02 17.69
C THR A 64 -10.19 18.09 16.97
N LYS A 65 -11.27 18.46 17.68
CA LYS A 65 -12.60 18.65 17.06
C LYS A 65 -12.56 19.74 15.97
N GLU A 66 -11.76 20.78 16.16
CA GLU A 66 -11.57 21.85 15.18
C GLU A 66 -10.88 21.34 13.90
N THR A 67 -9.94 20.40 14.02
CA THR A 67 -9.32 19.75 12.86
C THR A 67 -10.37 19.01 12.02
N VAL A 68 -11.30 18.28 12.66
CA VAL A 68 -12.43 17.63 11.98
C VAL A 68 -13.32 18.67 11.29
N ALA A 69 -13.64 19.77 11.97
CA ALA A 69 -14.48 20.84 11.41
C ALA A 69 -13.88 21.44 10.13
N HIS A 70 -12.60 21.79 10.14
CA HIS A 70 -11.95 22.40 8.97
C HIS A 70 -11.79 21.45 7.78
N VAL A 71 -11.62 20.15 8.03
CA VAL A 71 -11.59 19.14 6.96
C VAL A 71 -13.00 18.85 6.46
N LEU A 72 -14.02 18.85 7.32
CA LEU A 72 -15.42 18.73 6.92
C LEU A 72 -15.85 19.87 6.00
N GLU A 73 -15.54 21.13 6.36
CA GLU A 73 -15.78 22.30 5.51
C GLU A 73 -15.14 22.14 4.13
N LEU A 74 -13.90 21.62 4.09
CA LEU A 74 -13.23 21.34 2.82
C LEU A 74 -13.98 20.27 2.01
N CYS A 75 -14.45 19.18 2.64
CA CYS A 75 -15.22 18.14 1.97
C CYS A 75 -16.57 18.62 1.44
N GLU A 76 -17.22 19.56 2.12
CA GLU A 76 -18.51 20.13 1.70
C GLU A 76 -18.36 21.07 0.51
N GLU A 77 -17.27 21.85 0.44
CA GLU A 77 -17.03 22.80 -0.65
C GLU A 77 -16.32 22.18 -1.85
N HIS A 78 -15.32 21.34 -1.59
CA HIS A 78 -14.45 20.73 -2.59
C HIS A 78 -14.28 19.24 -2.26
N PRO A 79 -15.23 18.37 -2.68
CA PRO A 79 -15.21 16.95 -2.36
C PRO A 79 -14.03 16.24 -3.04
N GLY A 80 -12.88 16.25 -2.38
CA GLY A 80 -11.67 15.56 -2.83
C GLY A 80 -11.51 14.19 -2.18
N ARG A 81 -10.98 13.21 -2.94
CA ARG A 81 -10.77 11.83 -2.45
C ARG A 81 -9.99 11.80 -1.13
N THR A 82 -8.84 12.46 -1.11
CA THR A 82 -7.95 12.52 0.06
C THR A 82 -8.61 13.23 1.24
N ALA A 83 -9.41 14.28 1.00
CA ALA A 83 -10.11 15.01 2.06
C ALA A 83 -11.12 14.12 2.79
N MET A 84 -11.91 13.34 2.04
CA MET A 84 -12.91 12.43 2.63
C MET A 84 -12.26 11.28 3.40
N LEU A 85 -11.18 10.70 2.87
CA LEU A 85 -10.40 9.67 3.57
C LEU A 85 -9.76 10.20 4.87
N THR A 86 -9.25 11.44 4.81
CA THR A 86 -8.68 12.16 5.96
C THR A 86 -9.76 12.42 7.01
N LEU A 87 -10.93 12.89 6.61
CA LEU A 87 -12.07 13.11 7.50
C LEU A 87 -12.43 11.83 8.28
N GLY A 88 -12.57 10.70 7.58
CA GLY A 88 -12.84 9.41 8.23
C GLY A 88 -11.75 9.00 9.22
N THR A 89 -10.48 9.21 8.87
CA THR A 89 -9.33 8.88 9.74
C THR A 89 -9.31 9.75 11.01
N LEU A 90 -9.57 11.05 10.87
CA LEU A 90 -9.61 11.98 12.00
C LEU A 90 -10.74 11.65 12.97
N ILE A 91 -11.92 11.28 12.45
CA ILE A 91 -13.05 10.80 13.27
C ILE A 91 -12.61 9.57 14.07
N HIS A 92 -12.03 8.57 13.42
CA HIS A 92 -11.61 7.35 14.09
C HIS A 92 -10.62 7.61 15.23
N LYS A 93 -9.54 8.36 14.98
CA LYS A 93 -8.51 8.67 15.99
C LYS A 93 -9.08 9.47 17.17
N LEU A 94 -9.95 10.44 16.89
CA LEU A 94 -10.55 11.26 17.95
C LEU A 94 -11.55 10.45 18.80
N CYS A 95 -12.32 9.56 18.18
CA CYS A 95 -13.27 8.71 18.89
C CYS A 95 -12.60 7.56 19.65
N GLU A 96 -11.45 7.07 19.18
CA GLU A 96 -10.64 6.06 19.87
C GLU A 96 -9.96 6.66 21.11
N SER A 97 -9.38 7.87 20.98
CA SER A 97 -8.71 8.55 22.09
C SER A 97 -9.65 9.22 23.08
N SER A 98 -10.83 9.67 22.65
CA SER A 98 -11.82 10.38 23.46
C SER A 98 -13.26 9.96 23.14
N PRO A 99 -13.70 8.75 23.54
CA PRO A 99 -15.02 8.23 23.18
C PRO A 99 -16.20 9.14 23.55
N GLN A 100 -16.10 9.87 24.67
CA GLN A 100 -17.12 10.80 25.15
C GLN A 100 -17.42 11.93 24.16
N VAL A 101 -16.42 12.38 23.39
CA VAL A 101 -16.55 13.45 22.41
C VAL A 101 -17.44 13.04 21.22
N CYS A 102 -17.45 11.75 20.89
CA CYS A 102 -18.23 11.21 19.77
C CYS A 102 -19.61 10.72 20.16
N ASN A 103 -19.92 10.66 21.46
CA ASN A 103 -21.25 10.31 21.96
C ASN A 103 -22.13 11.54 22.23
N ASP A 104 -21.53 12.72 22.11
CA ASP A 104 -22.22 14.00 22.16
C ASP A 104 -23.05 14.19 20.87
N LYS A 105 -24.37 14.17 21.03
CA LYS A 105 -25.36 14.25 19.94
C LYS A 105 -25.74 15.69 19.59
N ASP A 106 -25.05 16.68 20.14
CA ASP A 106 -25.23 18.06 19.72
C ASP A 106 -25.01 18.20 18.20
N GLU A 107 -25.94 18.84 17.50
CA GLU A 107 -25.83 19.11 16.07
C GLU A 107 -24.67 20.10 15.78
N GLU A 108 -24.25 20.88 16.78
CA GLU A 108 -23.06 21.72 16.69
C GLU A 108 -21.75 20.92 16.78
N ASN A 109 -21.79 19.64 17.19
CA ASN A 109 -20.61 18.79 17.24
C ASN A 109 -20.09 18.49 15.83
N PRO A 110 -18.87 18.92 15.45
CA PRO A 110 -18.34 18.70 14.11
C PRO A 110 -18.27 17.23 13.71
N ILE A 111 -18.14 16.32 14.67
CA ILE A 111 -18.09 14.88 14.44
C ILE A 111 -19.46 14.34 14.05
N ALA A 112 -20.52 14.72 14.78
CA ALA A 112 -21.89 14.32 14.47
C ALA A 112 -22.30 14.83 13.08
N ARG A 113 -21.97 16.08 12.76
CA ARG A 113 -22.19 16.65 11.42
C ARG A 113 -21.39 15.91 10.35
N ALA A 114 -20.14 15.54 10.61
CA ALA A 114 -19.34 14.76 9.67
C ALA A 114 -19.90 13.34 9.45
N GLU A 115 -20.35 12.65 10.50
CA GLU A 115 -21.02 11.35 10.40
C GLU A 115 -22.29 11.44 9.55
N GLN A 116 -23.12 12.47 9.79
CA GLN A 116 -24.32 12.73 9.01
C GLN A 116 -24.01 13.10 7.56
N PHE A 117 -23.01 13.94 7.34
CA PHE A 117 -22.52 14.31 6.01
C PHE A 117 -22.14 13.05 5.23
N LEU A 118 -21.31 12.16 5.81
CA LEU A 118 -20.87 10.92 5.16
C LEU A 118 -22.06 10.00 4.85
N LEU A 119 -22.93 9.75 5.83
CA LEU A 119 -24.04 8.81 5.70
C LEU A 119 -25.12 9.30 4.71
N SER A 120 -25.50 10.57 4.79
CA SER A 120 -26.55 11.13 3.93
C SER A 120 -26.18 11.06 2.43
N GLY A 121 -24.90 11.23 2.10
CA GLY A 121 -24.43 11.14 0.72
C GLY A 121 -24.41 9.73 0.11
N LEU A 122 -24.61 8.67 0.90
CA LEU A 122 -24.81 7.32 0.36
C LEU A 122 -26.24 7.09 -0.16
N GLY A 123 -27.21 7.85 0.35
CA GLY A 123 -28.63 7.52 0.22
C GLY A 123 -28.97 6.16 0.83
N ALA A 124 -30.17 5.63 0.53
CA ALA A 124 -30.64 4.39 1.16
C ALA A 124 -30.04 3.10 0.57
N ARG A 125 -29.52 3.16 -0.67
CA ARG A 125 -29.04 1.99 -1.45
C ARG A 125 -27.84 2.29 -2.37
N CYS A 126 -27.09 3.38 -2.15
CA CYS A 126 -25.92 3.71 -2.95
C CYS A 126 -26.17 3.75 -4.47
N LYS A 127 -27.29 4.36 -4.90
CA LYS A 127 -27.60 4.50 -6.33
C LYS A 127 -27.01 5.80 -6.87
N GLY A 128 -26.21 5.71 -7.91
CA GLY A 128 -25.73 6.84 -8.72
C GLY A 128 -26.39 6.85 -10.11
N LYS A 129 -26.32 7.99 -10.80
CA LYS A 129 -26.72 8.13 -12.21
C LYS A 129 -25.51 8.32 -13.12
N THR A 130 -24.48 8.97 -12.63
CA THR A 130 -23.25 9.28 -13.35
C THR A 130 -22.06 8.50 -12.78
N PRO A 131 -20.97 8.29 -13.56
CA PRO A 131 -19.72 7.75 -13.02
C PRO A 131 -19.19 8.55 -11.81
N GLU A 132 -19.34 9.87 -11.84
CA GLU A 132 -18.95 10.77 -10.75
C GLU A 132 -19.78 10.51 -9.48
N ASP A 133 -21.09 10.25 -9.60
CA ASP A 133 -21.93 9.86 -8.46
C ASP A 133 -21.40 8.57 -7.81
N PHE A 134 -21.04 7.57 -8.63
CA PHE A 134 -20.51 6.31 -8.12
C PHE A 134 -19.16 6.49 -7.44
N GLU A 135 -18.25 7.26 -8.03
CA GLU A 135 -16.96 7.61 -7.42
C GLU A 135 -17.15 8.33 -6.07
N ASN A 136 -18.07 9.30 -6.01
CA ASN A 136 -18.43 10.02 -4.78
C ASN A 136 -19.02 9.10 -3.70
N ILE A 137 -19.81 8.10 -4.10
CA ILE A 137 -20.34 7.09 -3.16
C ILE A 137 -19.22 6.16 -2.68
N ILE A 138 -18.36 5.67 -3.58
CA ILE A 138 -17.24 4.78 -3.23
C ILE A 138 -16.31 5.43 -2.21
N ILE A 139 -15.96 6.71 -2.42
CA ILE A 139 -15.08 7.40 -1.48
C ILE A 139 -15.75 7.65 -0.12
N ARG A 140 -17.07 7.89 -0.09
CA ARG A 140 -17.85 7.97 1.17
C ARG A 140 -17.85 6.64 1.91
N LEU A 141 -18.03 5.52 1.21
CA LEU A 141 -17.95 4.18 1.80
C LEU A 141 -16.57 3.95 2.42
N LYS A 142 -15.50 4.30 1.69
CA LYS A 142 -14.12 4.22 2.20
C LYS A 142 -13.88 5.12 3.41
N ALA A 143 -14.39 6.35 3.40
CA ALA A 143 -14.31 7.28 4.52
C ALA A 143 -15.06 6.75 5.76
N ILE A 144 -16.24 6.16 5.59
CA ILE A 144 -16.98 5.48 6.67
C ILE A 144 -16.20 4.27 7.19
N GLY A 145 -15.60 3.48 6.29
CA GLY A 145 -14.71 2.39 6.66
C GLY A 145 -13.50 2.84 7.48
N ASN A 146 -12.94 4.01 7.17
CA ASN A 146 -11.91 4.65 7.99
C ASN A 146 -12.48 5.08 9.35
N ALA A 147 -13.60 5.79 9.39
CA ALA A 147 -14.20 6.26 10.63
C ALA A 147 -14.61 5.13 11.58
N GLY A 148 -15.07 4.00 11.03
CA GLY A 148 -15.78 2.97 11.80
C GLY A 148 -17.10 3.49 12.39
N ARG A 149 -17.63 4.58 11.85
CA ARG A 149 -18.79 5.33 12.34
C ARG A 149 -19.50 6.06 11.19
N PRO A 150 -20.80 6.38 11.31
CA PRO A 150 -21.67 6.05 12.43
C PRO A 150 -22.05 4.56 12.46
N VAL A 151 -22.31 4.01 13.65
CA VAL A 151 -22.76 2.60 13.79
C VAL A 151 -24.08 2.36 13.04
N ALA A 152 -24.94 3.38 12.94
CA ALA A 152 -26.18 3.33 12.18
C ALA A 152 -26.00 3.11 10.66
N ALA A 153 -24.77 3.25 10.13
CA ALA A 153 -24.47 3.01 8.72
C ALA A 153 -24.60 1.53 8.34
N GLU A 154 -24.52 0.58 9.28
CA GLU A 154 -24.47 -0.86 9.03
C GLU A 154 -25.54 -1.35 8.02
N ASN A 155 -26.81 -1.02 8.25
CA ASN A 155 -27.91 -1.43 7.37
C ASN A 155 -27.80 -0.82 5.97
N VAL A 156 -27.33 0.43 5.87
CA VAL A 156 -27.11 1.09 4.57
C VAL A 156 -25.96 0.41 3.82
N LEU A 157 -24.86 0.12 4.50
CA LEU A 157 -23.70 -0.55 3.91
C LEU A 157 -24.05 -1.95 3.39
N LEU A 158 -24.77 -2.75 4.19
CA LEU A 158 -25.24 -4.08 3.77
C LEU A 158 -26.17 -4.00 2.55
N LYS A 159 -27.08 -3.02 2.50
CA LYS A 159 -27.92 -2.78 1.33
C LYS A 159 -27.10 -2.38 0.11
N CYS A 160 -26.12 -1.50 0.27
CA CYS A 160 -25.25 -1.06 -0.81
C CYS A 160 -24.42 -2.21 -1.41
N ALA A 161 -24.02 -3.19 -0.57
CA ALA A 161 -23.28 -4.37 -1.01
C ALA A 161 -24.06 -5.31 -1.95
N ILE A 162 -25.40 -5.26 -1.93
CA ILE A 162 -26.28 -6.14 -2.71
C ILE A 162 -27.20 -5.38 -3.67
N THR A 163 -27.04 -4.07 -3.81
CA THR A 163 -27.87 -3.28 -4.73
C THR A 163 -27.60 -3.77 -6.16
N PRO A 164 -28.63 -4.13 -6.94
CA PRO A 164 -28.43 -4.51 -8.34
C PRO A 164 -28.04 -3.29 -9.18
N ASP A 165 -27.39 -3.55 -10.32
CA ASP A 165 -26.99 -2.54 -11.32
C ASP A 165 -26.00 -1.47 -10.80
N VAL A 166 -25.26 -1.79 -9.74
CA VAL A 166 -24.17 -0.93 -9.23
C VAL A 166 -22.80 -1.54 -9.56
N PRO A 167 -21.75 -0.73 -9.70
CA PRO A 167 -20.40 -1.22 -9.93
C PRO A 167 -19.92 -2.21 -8.85
N VAL A 168 -19.19 -3.25 -9.25
CA VAL A 168 -18.66 -4.30 -8.34
C VAL A 168 -17.76 -3.69 -7.26
N ASN A 169 -16.91 -2.71 -7.61
CA ASN A 169 -16.06 -1.99 -6.65
C ASN A 169 -16.86 -1.27 -5.56
N MET A 170 -18.07 -0.79 -5.86
CA MET A 170 -18.93 -0.15 -4.88
C MET A 170 -19.45 -1.17 -3.86
N SER A 171 -19.81 -2.36 -4.32
CA SER A 171 -20.23 -3.46 -3.44
C SER A 171 -19.10 -3.91 -2.52
N ILE A 172 -17.88 -4.04 -3.06
CA ILE A 172 -16.66 -4.35 -2.29
C ILE A 172 -16.39 -3.25 -1.26
N ALA A 173 -16.41 -1.97 -1.66
CA ALA A 173 -16.17 -0.86 -0.76
C ALA A 173 -17.20 -0.81 0.39
N ALA A 174 -18.45 -1.17 0.13
CA ALA A 174 -19.49 -1.26 1.16
C ALA A 174 -19.24 -2.40 2.16
N LEU A 175 -18.78 -3.57 1.68
CA LEU A 175 -18.40 -4.69 2.54
C LEU A 175 -17.14 -4.37 3.37
N GLU A 176 -16.14 -3.75 2.76
CA GLU A 176 -14.92 -3.31 3.45
C GLU A 176 -15.20 -2.24 4.51
N ALA A 177 -16.21 -1.39 4.30
CA ALA A 177 -16.59 -0.35 5.26
C ALA A 177 -17.08 -0.91 6.61
N LEU A 178 -17.53 -2.18 6.64
CA LEU A 178 -17.99 -2.85 7.86
C LEU A 178 -16.84 -3.20 8.82
N ARG A 179 -15.58 -3.16 8.37
CA ARG A 179 -14.39 -3.69 9.08
C ARG A 179 -14.13 -3.16 10.50
N ARG A 180 -14.71 -2.01 10.86
CA ARG A 180 -14.56 -1.34 12.17
C ARG A 180 -15.89 -1.19 12.91
N LEU A 181 -17.00 -1.64 12.32
CA LEU A 181 -18.29 -1.63 13.00
C LEU A 181 -18.38 -2.77 14.02
N PRO A 182 -19.15 -2.60 15.10
CA PRO A 182 -19.38 -3.66 16.07
C PRO A 182 -19.97 -4.93 15.41
N CYS A 183 -19.41 -6.08 15.76
CA CYS A 183 -19.94 -7.37 15.33
C CYS A 183 -21.32 -7.64 15.95
N ASN A 184 -22.28 -8.06 15.13
CA ASN A 184 -23.59 -8.50 15.61
C ASN A 184 -24.15 -9.62 14.70
N GLU A 185 -25.15 -10.33 15.20
CA GLU A 185 -25.73 -11.49 14.52
C GLU A 185 -26.41 -11.15 13.20
N TYR A 186 -27.07 -9.99 13.10
CA TYR A 186 -27.72 -9.55 11.86
C TYR A 186 -26.71 -9.37 10.73
N MET A 187 -25.63 -8.61 10.99
CA MET A 187 -24.53 -8.42 10.05
C MET A 187 -23.90 -9.77 9.66
N THR A 188 -23.60 -10.64 10.63
CA THR A 188 -23.02 -11.95 10.35
C THR A 188 -23.90 -12.81 9.43
N ASN A 189 -25.21 -12.85 9.67
CA ASN A 189 -26.14 -13.61 8.83
C ASN A 189 -26.21 -13.05 7.40
N GLN A 190 -26.31 -11.72 7.25
CA GLN A 190 -26.32 -11.09 5.92
C GLN A 190 -25.03 -11.35 5.14
N LEU A 191 -23.87 -11.30 5.78
CA LEU A 191 -22.59 -11.60 5.12
C LEU A 191 -22.47 -13.09 4.74
N LEU A 192 -22.99 -14.01 5.57
CA LEU A 192 -23.07 -15.43 5.22
C LEU A 192 -23.98 -15.67 4.01
N ASP A 193 -25.11 -14.97 3.93
CA ASP A 193 -26.03 -15.04 2.78
C ASP A 193 -25.34 -14.57 1.49
N ILE A 194 -24.61 -13.44 1.53
CA ILE A 194 -23.85 -12.91 0.38
C ILE A 194 -22.74 -13.89 -0.04
N TYR A 195 -21.98 -14.41 0.92
CA TYR A 195 -20.93 -15.40 0.63
C TYR A 195 -21.50 -16.71 0.05
N GLY A 196 -22.66 -17.15 0.56
CA GLY A 196 -23.36 -18.37 0.15
C GLY A 196 -24.12 -18.28 -1.17
N GLU A 197 -24.32 -17.09 -1.74
CA GLU A 197 -25.00 -16.92 -3.02
C GLU A 197 -24.04 -17.17 -4.20
N PHE A 198 -24.12 -18.35 -4.80
CA PHE A 198 -23.20 -18.79 -5.86
C PHE A 198 -23.32 -18.02 -7.18
N ASN A 199 -24.40 -17.26 -7.37
CA ASN A 199 -24.59 -16.44 -8.57
C ASN A 199 -23.99 -15.03 -8.47
N LEU A 200 -23.53 -14.61 -7.28
CA LEU A 200 -22.85 -13.32 -7.12
C LEU A 200 -21.43 -13.35 -7.68
N ASP A 201 -20.95 -12.15 -8.04
CA ASP A 201 -19.59 -11.94 -8.52
C ASP A 201 -18.54 -12.46 -7.54
N VAL A 202 -17.47 -13.05 -8.07
CA VAL A 202 -16.38 -13.65 -7.29
C VAL A 202 -15.76 -12.65 -6.31
N GLU A 203 -15.55 -11.41 -6.73
CA GLU A 203 -14.94 -10.38 -5.89
C GLU A 203 -15.88 -10.02 -4.71
N ILE A 204 -17.19 -9.94 -4.94
CA ILE A 204 -18.19 -9.63 -3.90
C ILE A 204 -18.24 -10.76 -2.87
N ARG A 205 -18.29 -12.03 -3.33
CA ARG A 205 -18.32 -13.19 -2.43
C ARG A 205 -17.06 -13.30 -1.57
N ILE A 206 -15.89 -13.04 -2.16
CA ILE A 206 -14.62 -13.01 -1.42
C ILE A 206 -14.59 -11.85 -0.43
N ALA A 207 -15.05 -10.65 -0.80
CA ALA A 207 -15.15 -9.51 0.10
C ALA A 207 -16.07 -9.79 1.30
N ALA A 208 -17.22 -10.44 1.08
CA ALA A 208 -18.14 -10.82 2.15
C ALA A 208 -17.52 -11.85 3.10
N TYR A 209 -16.81 -12.85 2.54
CA TYR A 209 -16.01 -13.79 3.32
C TYR A 209 -14.94 -13.09 4.18
N LEU A 210 -14.18 -12.15 3.61
CA LEU A 210 -13.17 -11.40 4.37
C LEU A 210 -13.79 -10.53 5.46
N ALA A 211 -14.97 -9.94 5.21
CA ALA A 211 -15.73 -9.21 6.23
C ALA A 211 -16.18 -10.13 7.38
N LEU A 212 -16.61 -11.36 7.09
CA LEU A 212 -16.91 -12.37 8.13
C LEU A 212 -15.70 -12.69 9.00
N MET A 213 -14.51 -12.77 8.39
CA MET A 213 -13.27 -13.07 9.13
C MET A 213 -12.85 -11.93 10.08
N LYS A 214 -13.42 -10.72 9.96
CA LYS A 214 -13.24 -9.65 10.96
C LYS A 214 -14.06 -9.85 12.23
N CYS A 215 -15.09 -10.68 12.17
CA CYS A 215 -15.94 -11.07 13.30
C CYS A 215 -15.85 -12.60 13.52
N PRO A 216 -14.67 -13.14 13.86
CA PRO A 216 -14.46 -14.58 13.95
C PRO A 216 -15.33 -15.19 15.06
N SER A 217 -15.98 -16.31 14.74
CA SER A 217 -16.69 -17.14 15.72
C SER A 217 -16.74 -18.59 15.26
N ALA A 218 -16.91 -19.51 16.20
CA ALA A 218 -17.04 -20.93 15.88
C ALA A 218 -18.21 -21.22 14.92
N VAL A 219 -19.31 -20.45 15.02
CA VAL A 219 -20.47 -20.55 14.12
C VAL A 219 -20.08 -20.14 12.70
N VAL A 220 -19.39 -19.01 12.55
CA VAL A 220 -18.91 -18.51 11.25
C VAL A 220 -18.00 -19.54 10.59
N PHE A 221 -17.02 -20.11 11.30
CA PHE A 221 -16.09 -21.09 10.71
C PHE A 221 -16.78 -22.35 10.22
N LYS A 222 -17.74 -22.89 11.00
CA LYS A 222 -18.53 -24.06 10.58
C LYS A 222 -19.36 -23.75 9.33
N ARG A 223 -20.07 -22.63 9.32
CA ARG A 223 -20.93 -22.24 8.19
C ARG A 223 -20.12 -21.96 6.92
N VAL A 224 -18.96 -21.31 7.05
CA VAL A 224 -18.04 -21.11 5.93
C VAL A 224 -17.55 -22.45 5.38
N ALA A 225 -17.14 -23.39 6.23
CA ALA A 225 -16.71 -24.71 5.81
C ALA A 225 -17.83 -25.52 5.12
N GLU A 226 -19.07 -25.42 5.61
CA GLU A 226 -20.26 -26.02 5.00
C GLU A 226 -20.53 -25.47 3.58
N ILE A 227 -20.44 -24.14 3.40
CA ILE A 227 -20.60 -23.49 2.09
C ILE A 227 -19.46 -23.91 1.17
N LEU A 228 -18.21 -23.85 1.64
CA LEU A 228 -17.01 -24.24 0.88
C LEU A 228 -17.08 -25.69 0.36
N LYS A 229 -17.67 -26.61 1.13
CA LYS A 229 -17.85 -28.01 0.73
C LYS A 229 -18.61 -28.12 -0.61
N ASN A 230 -19.62 -27.28 -0.81
CA ASN A 230 -20.46 -27.27 -2.00
C ASN A 230 -20.03 -26.22 -3.04
N GLU A 231 -18.88 -25.56 -2.84
CA GLU A 231 -18.41 -24.51 -3.73
C GLU A 231 -18.14 -25.04 -5.14
N VAL A 232 -18.72 -24.35 -6.13
CA VAL A 232 -18.57 -24.66 -7.55
C VAL A 232 -17.56 -23.75 -8.22
N ASN A 233 -17.41 -22.52 -7.72
CA ASN A 233 -16.47 -21.55 -8.26
C ASN A 233 -15.05 -21.81 -7.69
N LYS A 234 -14.14 -22.27 -8.56
CA LYS A 234 -12.75 -22.58 -8.19
C LYS A 234 -11.97 -21.37 -7.66
N GLN A 235 -12.32 -20.15 -8.09
CA GLN A 235 -11.65 -18.93 -7.60
C GLN A 235 -11.99 -18.68 -6.13
N VAL A 236 -13.30 -18.67 -5.80
CA VAL A 236 -13.76 -18.52 -4.41
C VAL A 236 -13.26 -19.67 -3.55
N GLY A 237 -13.38 -20.92 -4.04
CA GLY A 237 -12.93 -22.10 -3.32
C GLY A 237 -11.44 -22.08 -3.00
N SER A 238 -10.59 -21.74 -3.99
CA SER A 238 -9.14 -21.63 -3.81
C SER A 238 -8.75 -20.52 -2.83
N PHE A 239 -9.40 -19.36 -2.91
CA PHE A 239 -9.14 -18.25 -2.00
C PHE A 239 -9.51 -18.61 -0.54
N VAL A 240 -10.75 -19.05 -0.31
CA VAL A 240 -11.25 -19.35 1.04
C VAL A 240 -10.46 -20.51 1.66
N TRP A 241 -10.24 -21.59 0.91
CA TRP A 241 -9.46 -22.73 1.40
C TRP A 241 -8.03 -22.32 1.79
N SER A 242 -7.33 -21.56 0.94
CA SER A 242 -5.96 -21.13 1.25
C SER A 242 -5.92 -20.14 2.41
N HIS A 243 -6.87 -19.21 2.50
CA HIS A 243 -6.98 -18.27 3.62
C HIS A 243 -7.22 -19.00 4.95
N MET A 244 -8.22 -19.88 5.03
CA MET A 244 -8.50 -20.63 6.27
C MET A 244 -7.32 -21.51 6.67
N THR A 245 -6.69 -22.18 5.70
CA THR A 245 -5.55 -23.07 5.98
C THR A 245 -4.36 -22.29 6.54
N ASN A 246 -3.96 -21.19 5.90
CA ASN A 246 -2.85 -20.37 6.41
C ASN A 246 -3.21 -19.68 7.74
N ALA A 247 -4.46 -19.22 7.91
CA ALA A 247 -4.90 -18.62 9.16
C ALA A 247 -4.81 -19.60 10.36
N MET A 248 -5.05 -20.90 10.14
CA MET A 248 -4.85 -21.93 11.18
C MET A 248 -3.38 -22.13 11.56
N ASP A 249 -2.43 -21.72 10.72
CA ASP A 249 -0.99 -21.83 10.97
C ASP A 249 -0.36 -20.53 11.49
N SER A 250 -1.18 -19.48 11.69
CA SER A 250 -0.69 -18.18 12.15
C SER A 250 -0.12 -18.25 13.57
N THR A 251 0.96 -17.51 13.77
CA THR A 251 1.67 -17.32 15.04
C THR A 251 1.59 -15.88 15.54
N GLU A 252 0.82 -15.01 14.87
CA GLU A 252 0.57 -13.64 15.32
C GLU A 252 -0.21 -13.67 16.64
N PRO A 253 0.29 -13.05 17.72
CA PRO A 253 -0.18 -13.33 19.08
C PRO A 253 -1.54 -12.69 19.44
N VAL A 254 -1.92 -11.55 18.85
CA VAL A 254 -3.08 -10.75 19.30
C VAL A 254 -4.37 -11.21 18.63
N HIS A 255 -4.35 -11.49 17.33
CA HIS A 255 -5.52 -11.83 16.54
C HIS A 255 -5.38 -13.20 15.87
N GLY A 256 -4.22 -13.52 15.29
CA GLY A 256 -3.96 -14.71 14.51
C GLY A 256 -4.07 -16.00 15.32
N LEU A 257 -3.32 -16.11 16.42
CA LEU A 257 -3.27 -17.30 17.27
C LEU A 257 -4.64 -17.60 17.93
N PRO A 258 -5.34 -16.63 18.55
CA PRO A 258 -6.69 -16.88 19.07
C PRO A 258 -7.68 -17.32 17.99
N GLN A 259 -7.58 -16.72 16.78
CA GLN A 259 -8.42 -17.11 15.66
C GLN A 259 -8.09 -18.52 15.15
N ALA A 260 -6.81 -18.89 15.10
CA ALA A 260 -6.33 -20.20 14.68
C ALA A 260 -6.83 -21.30 15.63
N GLU A 261 -6.70 -21.10 16.94
CA GLU A 261 -7.21 -22.01 17.97
C GLU A 261 -8.72 -22.17 17.87
N MET A 262 -9.46 -21.06 17.82
CA MET A 262 -10.91 -21.08 17.67
C MET A 262 -11.36 -21.80 16.38
N MET A 263 -10.63 -21.63 15.28
CA MET A 263 -10.94 -22.29 14.01
C MET A 263 -10.68 -23.80 14.07
N LYS A 264 -9.56 -24.23 14.65
CA LYS A 264 -9.24 -25.64 14.86
C LYS A 264 -10.28 -26.33 15.73
N ASP A 265 -10.67 -25.69 16.83
CA ASP A 265 -11.69 -26.18 17.76
C ASP A 265 -13.08 -26.22 17.11
N ALA A 266 -13.44 -25.20 16.32
CA ALA A 266 -14.72 -25.15 15.64
C ALA A 266 -14.86 -26.23 14.57
N LEU A 267 -13.79 -26.51 13.81
CA LEU A 267 -13.83 -27.51 12.75
C LEU A 267 -13.79 -28.94 13.30
N ASN A 268 -13.17 -29.20 14.47
CA ASN A 268 -13.23 -30.47 15.22
C ASN A 268 -13.23 -31.74 14.35
N GLY A 269 -12.22 -31.90 13.48
CA GLY A 269 -12.09 -33.06 12.59
C GLY A 269 -12.84 -32.95 11.24
N MET A 270 -13.58 -31.87 11.00
CA MET A 270 -14.10 -31.52 9.69
C MET A 270 -12.93 -31.21 8.74
N LYS A 271 -12.76 -32.05 7.71
CA LYS A 271 -11.79 -31.76 6.65
C LYS A 271 -12.36 -30.72 5.69
N LEU A 272 -11.68 -29.59 5.58
CA LEU A 272 -11.96 -28.59 4.55
C LEU A 272 -11.76 -29.25 3.17
N ARG A 273 -12.68 -28.97 2.24
CA ARG A 273 -12.52 -29.41 0.85
C ARG A 273 -11.29 -28.72 0.26
N GLU A 274 -10.35 -29.51 -0.24
CA GLU A 274 -9.09 -28.99 -0.75
C GLU A 274 -9.26 -28.33 -2.12
N PHE A 275 -8.71 -27.13 -2.25
CA PHE A 275 -8.58 -26.39 -3.51
C PHE A 275 -7.11 -26.04 -3.78
N ASN A 276 -6.23 -27.05 -3.75
CA ASN A 276 -4.81 -26.86 -4.02
C ASN A 276 -4.53 -26.76 -5.54
N LEU A 277 -5.06 -25.70 -6.15
CA LEU A 277 -4.94 -25.43 -7.58
C LEU A 277 -3.68 -24.61 -7.90
N ASN A 278 -3.41 -24.41 -9.19
CA ASN A 278 -2.24 -23.67 -9.67
C ASN A 278 -2.25 -22.22 -9.17
N ARG A 279 -1.19 -21.84 -8.44
CA ARG A 279 -1.01 -20.53 -7.77
C ARG A 279 -0.96 -19.34 -8.72
N LEU A 280 -0.65 -19.56 -10.00
CA LEU A 280 -0.57 -18.51 -11.02
C LEU A 280 -1.88 -18.28 -11.78
N ARG A 281 -2.92 -19.09 -11.49
CA ARG A 281 -4.20 -19.06 -12.22
C ARG A 281 -5.41 -18.88 -11.32
N PHE A 282 -5.30 -19.32 -10.06
CA PHE A 282 -6.41 -19.29 -9.11
C PHE A 282 -6.11 -18.36 -7.94
N SER A 283 -7.17 -17.75 -7.45
CA SER A 283 -7.15 -16.85 -6.32
C SER A 283 -6.55 -17.53 -5.10
N ARG A 284 -5.75 -16.79 -4.34
CA ARG A 284 -5.00 -17.32 -3.21
C ARG A 284 -4.83 -16.25 -2.15
N ALA A 285 -4.89 -16.69 -0.89
CA ALA A 285 -4.37 -15.93 0.23
C ALA A 285 -3.10 -16.61 0.74
N TRP A 286 -2.10 -15.81 1.12
CA TRP A 286 -0.92 -16.22 1.84
C TRP A 286 -0.87 -15.47 3.16
N GLU A 287 -0.49 -16.18 4.22
CA GLU A 287 -0.13 -15.58 5.49
C GLU A 287 1.22 -16.18 5.89
N GLY A 288 2.08 -15.35 6.45
CA GLY A 288 3.29 -15.77 7.11
C GLY A 288 3.52 -14.89 8.31
N SER A 289 3.71 -15.50 9.48
CA SER A 289 3.94 -14.82 10.74
C SER A 289 5.13 -15.42 11.49
N PHE A 290 5.75 -14.57 12.29
CA PHE A 290 6.79 -14.96 13.22
C PHE A 290 6.61 -14.15 14.50
N TYR A 291 6.62 -14.83 15.65
CA TYR A 291 6.60 -14.18 16.95
C TYR A 291 7.64 -14.78 17.89
N SER A 292 8.31 -13.94 18.65
CA SER A 292 9.23 -14.34 19.71
C SER A 292 8.69 -13.95 21.07
N ASP A 293 8.27 -14.93 21.88
CA ASP A 293 7.80 -14.70 23.25
C ASP A 293 8.86 -14.04 24.14
N ILE A 294 10.12 -14.38 23.89
CA ILE A 294 11.27 -13.85 24.65
C ILE A 294 11.46 -12.36 24.38
N LEU A 295 11.41 -11.96 23.10
CA LEU A 295 11.58 -10.57 22.70
C LEU A 295 10.28 -9.76 22.78
N ARG A 296 9.13 -10.43 22.96
CA ARG A 296 7.78 -9.86 22.81
C ARG A 296 7.65 -9.04 21.53
N PHE A 297 8.24 -9.58 20.48
CA PHE A 297 8.37 -8.95 19.17
C PHE A 297 8.04 -9.97 18.09
N GLY A 298 7.27 -9.56 17.10
CA GLY A 298 6.98 -10.34 15.92
C GLY A 298 6.51 -9.50 14.76
N GLY A 299 6.21 -10.18 13.68
CA GLY A 299 5.58 -9.56 12.53
C GLY A 299 4.85 -10.61 11.70
N SER A 300 3.82 -10.15 11.01
CA SER A 300 3.05 -10.94 10.08
C SER A 300 2.87 -10.20 8.76
N ALA A 301 2.83 -10.96 7.68
CA ALA A 301 2.55 -10.47 6.36
C ALA A 301 1.45 -11.33 5.74
N GLN A 302 0.43 -10.66 5.21
CA GLN A 302 -0.66 -11.27 4.46
C GLN A 302 -0.61 -10.78 3.02
N SER A 303 -0.88 -11.66 2.07
CA SER A 303 -1.02 -11.31 0.67
C SER A 303 -2.23 -11.99 0.07
N HIS A 304 -3.10 -11.20 -0.57
CA HIS A 304 -4.28 -11.68 -1.26
C HIS A 304 -4.12 -11.44 -2.76
N LEU A 305 -4.38 -12.46 -3.56
CA LEU A 305 -4.41 -12.36 -5.01
C LEU A 305 -5.74 -12.92 -5.50
N ILE A 306 -6.55 -12.09 -6.14
CA ILE A 306 -7.89 -12.45 -6.59
C ILE A 306 -7.93 -12.43 -8.12
N TYR A 307 -8.21 -13.60 -8.68
CA TYR A 307 -8.47 -13.81 -10.10
C TYR A 307 -9.97 -13.88 -10.34
N HIS A 308 -10.41 -13.28 -11.43
CA HIS A 308 -11.78 -13.40 -11.91
C HIS A 308 -11.83 -14.41 -13.06
N PRO A 309 -12.91 -15.23 -13.18
CA PRO A 309 -13.02 -16.20 -14.26
C PRO A 309 -12.85 -15.56 -15.65
N SER A 310 -13.38 -14.36 -15.86
CA SER A 310 -13.33 -13.66 -17.15
C SER A 310 -12.00 -12.97 -17.49
N SER A 311 -10.99 -12.98 -16.62
CA SER A 311 -9.68 -12.37 -16.91
C SER A 311 -8.53 -13.34 -16.61
N PHE A 312 -7.51 -13.31 -17.47
CA PHE A 312 -6.29 -14.08 -17.22
C PHE A 312 -5.34 -13.38 -16.24
N PHE A 313 -5.51 -12.07 -16.06
CA PHE A 313 -4.77 -11.22 -15.12
C PHE A 313 -5.56 -11.10 -13.81
N PRO A 314 -4.90 -11.02 -12.64
CA PRO A 314 -5.61 -10.84 -11.37
C PRO A 314 -6.39 -9.53 -11.35
N ARG A 315 -7.66 -9.58 -10.90
CA ARG A 315 -8.49 -8.38 -10.70
C ARG A 315 -8.04 -7.57 -9.51
N SER A 316 -7.47 -8.21 -8.48
CA SER A 316 -6.88 -7.46 -7.38
C SER A 316 -5.73 -8.19 -6.70
N ALA A 317 -4.83 -7.40 -6.13
CA ALA A 317 -3.72 -7.83 -5.31
C ALA A 317 -3.66 -6.95 -4.05
N MET A 318 -3.44 -7.55 -2.90
CA MET A 318 -3.25 -6.84 -1.64
C MET A 318 -2.06 -7.43 -0.88
N VAL A 319 -1.31 -6.55 -0.22
CA VAL A 319 -0.27 -6.89 0.75
C VAL A 319 -0.55 -6.11 2.02
N ASN A 320 -0.57 -6.80 3.15
CA ASN A 320 -0.76 -6.24 4.47
C ASN A 320 0.40 -6.67 5.37
N VAL A 321 1.02 -5.72 6.06
CA VAL A 321 2.14 -5.93 6.99
C VAL A 321 1.74 -5.44 8.36
N THR A 322 1.88 -6.32 9.33
CA THR A 322 1.56 -6.07 10.73
C THR A 322 2.79 -6.39 11.59
N VAL A 323 3.01 -5.56 12.61
CA VAL A 323 4.16 -5.66 13.52
C VAL A 323 3.64 -5.75 14.94
N ASP A 324 4.15 -6.74 15.68
CA ASP A 324 3.70 -7.07 17.02
C ASP A 324 4.78 -6.68 18.02
N VAL A 325 4.49 -5.75 18.92
CA VAL A 325 5.47 -5.18 19.86
C VAL A 325 4.82 -4.95 21.21
N LEU A 326 5.45 -5.44 22.28
CA LEU A 326 4.99 -5.23 23.66
C LEU A 326 3.53 -5.67 23.92
N GLY A 327 3.05 -6.66 23.17
CA GLY A 327 1.68 -7.18 23.28
C GLY A 327 0.63 -6.38 22.50
N ALA A 328 1.03 -5.36 21.74
CA ALA A 328 0.18 -4.69 20.77
C ALA A 328 0.49 -5.18 19.36
N SER A 329 -0.54 -5.32 18.53
CA SER A 329 -0.42 -5.62 17.09
C SER A 329 -0.78 -4.38 16.30
N ILE A 330 0.15 -3.90 15.48
CA ILE A 330 0.02 -2.65 14.74
C ILE A 330 0.07 -2.95 13.25
N ASN A 331 -1.03 -2.68 12.54
CA ASN A 331 -1.05 -2.74 11.09
C ASN A 331 -0.22 -1.59 10.51
N VAL A 332 0.99 -1.83 10.06
CA VAL A 332 1.91 -0.74 9.66
C VAL A 332 1.59 -0.24 8.26
N LEU A 333 1.31 -1.16 7.34
CA LEU A 333 1.08 -0.86 5.93
C LEU A 333 0.13 -1.88 5.32
N GLU A 334 -0.84 -1.41 4.56
CA GLU A 334 -1.62 -2.23 3.63
C GLU A 334 -1.67 -1.53 2.29
N THR A 335 -1.23 -2.21 1.24
CA THR A 335 -1.31 -1.72 -0.15
C THR A 335 -2.20 -2.66 -0.93
N ALA A 336 -3.22 -2.13 -1.59
CA ALA A 336 -4.14 -2.89 -2.42
C ALA A 336 -4.23 -2.25 -3.81
N ALA A 337 -4.21 -3.08 -4.85
CA ALA A 337 -4.40 -2.66 -6.22
C ALA A 337 -5.53 -3.47 -6.86
N ARG A 338 -6.43 -2.79 -7.58
CA ARG A 338 -7.49 -3.40 -8.39
C ARG A 338 -7.27 -3.03 -9.85
N PHE A 339 -7.51 -3.97 -10.74
CA PHE A 339 -7.32 -3.86 -12.19
C PHE A 339 -8.54 -4.43 -12.92
N GLU A 340 -8.94 -3.77 -13.99
CA GLU A 340 -10.06 -4.16 -14.82
C GLU A 340 -9.74 -3.81 -16.28
N GLY A 341 -9.87 -4.78 -17.19
CA GLY A 341 -9.49 -4.56 -18.60
C GLY A 341 -7.99 -4.45 -18.85
N PHE A 342 -7.13 -4.72 -17.86
CA PHE A 342 -5.68 -4.62 -17.99
C PHE A 342 -5.12 -5.67 -18.98
N GLU A 343 -5.81 -6.79 -19.12
CA GLU A 343 -5.57 -7.78 -20.16
C GLU A 343 -5.50 -7.18 -21.57
N ILE A 344 -6.31 -6.15 -21.87
CA ILE A 344 -6.35 -5.49 -23.18
C ILE A 344 -5.02 -4.77 -23.45
N LEU A 345 -4.45 -4.11 -22.45
CA LEU A 345 -3.15 -3.44 -22.57
C LEU A 345 -2.03 -4.46 -22.78
N ILE A 346 -2.07 -5.58 -22.05
CA ILE A 346 -1.09 -6.66 -22.22
C ILE A 346 -1.16 -7.23 -23.64
N GLU A 347 -2.37 -7.51 -24.16
CA GLU A 347 -2.55 -8.03 -25.52
C GLU A 347 -2.15 -7.02 -26.60
N GLN A 348 -2.44 -5.73 -26.42
CA GLN A 348 -2.01 -4.68 -27.35
C GLN A 348 -0.50 -4.50 -27.41
N PHE A 349 0.21 -4.71 -26.30
CA PHE A 349 1.66 -4.60 -26.27
C PHE A 349 2.36 -5.90 -26.66
N PHE A 350 1.93 -7.04 -26.13
CA PHE A 350 2.65 -8.32 -26.17
C PHE A 350 1.89 -9.47 -26.83
N GLY A 351 0.67 -9.24 -27.31
CA GLY A 351 -0.08 -10.23 -28.08
C GLY A 351 0.55 -10.47 -29.45
N ASP A 352 0.09 -11.52 -30.14
CA ASP A 352 0.61 -11.92 -31.46
C ASP A 352 0.54 -10.78 -32.50
N ASP A 353 -0.46 -9.88 -32.37
CA ASP A 353 -0.66 -8.69 -33.20
C ASP A 353 -0.28 -7.37 -32.48
N GLY A 354 0.46 -7.45 -31.37
CA GLY A 354 0.81 -6.31 -30.51
C GLY A 354 2.02 -5.48 -30.97
N TYR A 355 2.31 -4.39 -30.26
CA TYR A 355 3.43 -3.47 -30.58
C TYR A 355 4.82 -4.14 -30.47
N TYR A 356 4.96 -5.05 -29.50
CA TYR A 356 6.11 -5.95 -29.32
C TYR A 356 5.61 -7.40 -29.36
N PRO A 357 5.45 -8.00 -30.55
CA PRO A 357 4.99 -9.37 -30.71
C PRO A 357 6.13 -10.35 -30.36
N ASP A 358 6.52 -10.36 -29.09
CA ASP A 358 7.47 -11.28 -28.49
C ASP A 358 6.77 -12.05 -27.36
N ASP A 359 6.54 -13.34 -27.58
CA ASP A 359 5.87 -14.22 -26.63
C ASP A 359 6.72 -14.56 -25.40
N SER A 360 7.98 -14.11 -25.34
CA SER A 360 8.90 -14.39 -24.24
C SER A 360 8.35 -13.93 -22.89
N ILE A 361 7.73 -12.75 -22.83
CA ILE A 361 7.12 -12.22 -21.60
C ILE A 361 5.87 -13.03 -21.22
N MET A 362 5.00 -13.32 -22.20
CA MET A 362 3.80 -14.13 -21.99
C MET A 362 4.15 -15.55 -21.52
N LYS A 363 5.21 -16.16 -22.08
CA LYS A 363 5.74 -17.47 -21.67
C LYS A 363 6.42 -17.43 -20.30
N MET A 364 7.20 -16.40 -20.01
CA MET A 364 7.89 -16.22 -18.72
C MET A 364 6.89 -16.17 -17.56
N PHE A 365 5.75 -15.50 -17.75
CA PHE A 365 4.69 -15.38 -16.75
C PHE A 365 3.54 -16.38 -16.94
N ASN A 366 3.64 -17.29 -17.90
CA ASN A 366 2.62 -18.30 -18.25
C ASN A 366 1.20 -17.68 -18.44
N LEU A 367 1.16 -16.48 -19.02
CA LEU A 367 -0.06 -15.76 -19.35
C LEU A 367 -0.62 -16.34 -20.64
N LYS A 368 -1.69 -17.14 -20.52
CA LYS A 368 -2.43 -17.70 -21.65
C LYS A 368 -3.80 -17.00 -21.78
N PRO A 369 -4.26 -16.68 -23.01
CA PRO A 369 -5.60 -16.16 -23.25
C PRO A 369 -6.70 -17.07 -22.70
N HIS A 370 -7.87 -16.50 -22.39
CA HIS A 370 -9.01 -17.20 -21.77
C HIS A 370 -9.46 -18.45 -22.56
N GLU A 371 -9.50 -18.37 -23.90
CA GLU A 371 -9.95 -19.46 -24.78
C GLU A 371 -9.06 -20.72 -24.70
N GLU A 372 -7.76 -20.57 -24.41
CA GLU A 372 -6.84 -21.70 -24.25
C GLU A 372 -6.93 -22.33 -22.85
N ARG A 373 -7.26 -21.54 -21.82
CA ARG A 373 -7.49 -22.04 -20.46
C ARG A 373 -8.70 -22.97 -20.40
N ASP A 374 -9.80 -22.61 -21.06
CA ASP A 374 -11.02 -23.42 -21.07
C ASP A 374 -10.82 -24.78 -21.76
N LYS A 375 -9.93 -24.84 -22.75
CA LYS A 375 -9.58 -26.08 -23.47
C LYS A 375 -8.75 -27.02 -22.58
N GLU A 376 -7.74 -26.50 -21.87
CA GLU A 376 -6.95 -27.28 -20.89
C GLU A 376 -7.82 -27.80 -19.73
N GLU A 377 -8.72 -26.98 -19.16
CA GLU A 377 -9.61 -27.45 -18.08
C GLU A 377 -10.61 -28.52 -18.52
N LYS A 378 -11.12 -28.43 -19.76
CA LYS A 378 -12.01 -29.44 -20.33
C LYS A 378 -11.28 -30.74 -20.68
N GLU A 379 -10.01 -30.69 -21.05
CA GLU A 379 -9.19 -31.88 -21.27
C GLU A 379 -8.78 -32.57 -19.97
N VAL A 380 -8.47 -31.81 -18.92
CA VAL A 380 -8.10 -32.36 -17.60
C VAL A 380 -9.30 -33.00 -16.88
N ASN A 381 -10.52 -32.51 -17.10
CA ASN A 381 -11.73 -33.06 -16.50
C ASN A 381 -12.33 -34.25 -17.27
N ASN A 382 -11.87 -34.55 -18.48
CA ASN A 382 -12.35 -35.68 -19.29
C ASN A 382 -11.35 -36.84 -19.29
N LEU A 383 -11.50 -37.75 -18.33
CA LEU A 383 -10.96 -39.11 -18.44
C LEU A 383 -11.55 -39.79 -19.70
N PRO A 384 -10.73 -40.39 -20.57
CA PRO A 384 -11.20 -40.82 -21.89
C PRO A 384 -12.09 -42.06 -21.79
N LYS A 385 -13.41 -41.87 -21.95
CA LYS A 385 -14.29 -42.96 -22.38
C LYS A 385 -14.01 -43.26 -23.85
N ARG A 386 -13.29 -44.36 -24.09
CA ARG A 386 -13.04 -44.93 -25.43
C ARG A 386 -14.35 -45.10 -26.21
N GLY A 387 -14.47 -44.45 -27.37
CA GLY A 387 -15.60 -44.68 -28.29
C GLY A 387 -15.60 -43.88 -29.59
N ARG A 388 -14.98 -44.45 -30.63
CA ARG A 388 -15.21 -44.32 -32.10
C ARG A 388 -15.66 -42.98 -32.74
N ARG A 389 -14.73 -42.46 -33.57
CA ARG A 389 -14.83 -41.90 -34.95
C ARG A 389 -16.10 -41.11 -35.34
N SER A 390 -15.90 -39.81 -35.58
CA SER A 390 -16.36 -39.12 -36.80
C SER A 390 -15.39 -37.96 -37.11
N ARG A 391 -14.64 -38.07 -38.21
CA ARG A 391 -13.52 -37.17 -38.57
C ARG A 391 -13.84 -36.15 -39.67
N SER A 392 -15.08 -36.05 -40.13
CA SER A 392 -15.44 -35.07 -41.19
C SER A 392 -16.40 -33.97 -40.74
N ILE A 393 -16.91 -34.00 -39.51
CA ILE A 393 -17.75 -32.92 -38.95
C ILE A 393 -16.90 -31.92 -38.15
N HIS A 394 -15.71 -32.33 -37.68
CA HIS A 394 -14.83 -31.49 -36.85
C HIS A 394 -14.20 -30.32 -37.62
N ASP A 395 -13.90 -30.47 -38.91
CA ASP A 395 -13.24 -29.38 -39.66
C ASP A 395 -14.19 -28.21 -39.98
N ASP A 396 -15.47 -28.49 -40.18
CA ASP A 396 -16.49 -27.45 -40.37
C ASP A 396 -16.86 -26.80 -39.03
N ILE A 397 -16.94 -27.57 -37.93
CA ILE A 397 -17.12 -27.01 -36.58
C ILE A 397 -15.91 -26.15 -36.18
N ASN A 398 -14.68 -26.54 -36.49
CA ASN A 398 -13.49 -25.75 -36.16
C ASN A 398 -13.44 -24.41 -36.92
N LYS A 399 -13.93 -24.37 -38.18
CA LYS A 399 -14.06 -23.13 -38.95
C LYS A 399 -15.16 -22.22 -38.40
N VAL A 400 -16.31 -22.79 -38.02
CA VAL A 400 -17.42 -22.05 -37.42
C VAL A 400 -17.06 -21.58 -36.01
N GLU A 401 -16.36 -22.39 -35.22
CA GLU A 401 -15.83 -22.03 -33.90
C GLU A 401 -14.84 -20.88 -34.02
N LYS A 402 -13.88 -20.93 -34.96
CA LYS A 402 -12.95 -19.82 -35.21
C LYS A 402 -13.65 -18.53 -35.63
N HIS A 403 -14.70 -18.63 -36.45
CA HIS A 403 -15.49 -17.47 -36.82
C HIS A 403 -16.33 -16.96 -35.65
N LEU A 404 -16.87 -17.84 -34.79
CA LEU A 404 -17.62 -17.50 -33.60
C LEU A 404 -16.73 -16.91 -32.50
N THR A 405 -15.52 -17.40 -32.26
CA THR A 405 -14.54 -16.77 -31.34
C THR A 405 -14.04 -15.45 -31.89
N LYS A 406 -13.83 -15.32 -33.21
CA LYS A 406 -13.53 -14.01 -33.83
C LYS A 406 -14.70 -13.03 -33.68
N LEU A 407 -15.94 -13.50 -33.79
CA LEU A 407 -17.16 -12.72 -33.53
C LEU A 407 -17.33 -12.40 -32.04
N HIS A 408 -16.98 -13.32 -31.15
CA HIS A 408 -17.03 -13.16 -29.70
C HIS A 408 -16.00 -12.13 -29.26
N ARG A 409 -14.76 -12.19 -29.76
CA ARG A 409 -13.73 -11.16 -29.57
C ARG A 409 -14.17 -9.79 -30.09
N THR A 410 -14.92 -9.73 -31.20
CA THR A 410 -15.48 -8.45 -31.70
C THR A 410 -16.76 -8.01 -31.01
N MET A 411 -17.40 -8.86 -30.19
CA MET A 411 -18.58 -8.53 -29.38
C MET A 411 -18.24 -8.31 -27.90
N ASP A 412 -17.12 -8.85 -27.42
CA ASP A 412 -16.56 -8.69 -26.07
C ASP A 412 -15.63 -7.46 -25.98
N THR A 413 -15.24 -6.90 -27.13
CA THR A 413 -14.70 -5.53 -27.24
C THR A 413 -15.75 -4.44 -26.96
N ARG A 414 -16.93 -4.79 -26.42
CA ARG A 414 -17.85 -3.82 -25.83
C ARG A 414 -17.20 -3.20 -24.59
N LYS A 415 -16.39 -2.17 -24.82
CA LYS A 415 -16.09 -1.06 -23.92
C LYS A 415 -15.63 -1.42 -22.49
N HIS A 416 -14.49 -2.08 -22.34
CA HIS A 416 -13.74 -1.96 -21.08
C HIS A 416 -12.52 -1.08 -21.38
N HIS A 417 -12.62 0.22 -21.09
CA HIS A 417 -11.41 1.02 -20.96
C HIS A 417 -10.66 0.47 -19.75
N PRO A 418 -9.35 0.18 -19.86
CA PRO A 418 -8.58 -0.35 -18.76
C PRO A 418 -8.71 0.63 -17.59
N SER A 419 -9.24 0.15 -16.48
CA SER A 419 -9.40 0.90 -15.26
C SER A 419 -8.62 0.22 -14.14
N GLY A 420 -8.18 1.00 -13.17
CA GLY A 420 -7.40 0.49 -12.07
C GLY A 420 -7.40 1.47 -10.92
N ALA A 421 -7.16 0.97 -9.72
CA ALA A 421 -7.02 1.80 -8.54
C ALA A 421 -5.99 1.20 -7.59
N VAL A 422 -5.18 2.05 -6.97
CA VAL A 422 -4.21 1.71 -5.93
C VAL A 422 -4.60 2.43 -4.65
N SER A 423 -4.78 1.66 -3.59
CA SER A 423 -5.10 2.09 -2.23
C SER A 423 -3.91 1.84 -1.33
N VAL A 424 -3.59 2.83 -0.50
CA VAL A 424 -2.57 2.71 0.55
C VAL A 424 -3.23 3.03 1.88
N LYS A 425 -3.13 2.08 2.82
CA LYS A 425 -3.52 2.24 4.22
C LYS A 425 -2.28 2.18 5.10
N MET A 426 -2.27 3.02 6.13
CA MET A 426 -1.26 3.00 7.18
C MET A 426 -1.98 3.03 8.53
N PHE A 427 -1.53 2.21 9.49
CA PHE A 427 -2.19 2.10 10.80
C PHE A 427 -3.69 1.74 10.68
N GLY A 428 -4.01 0.89 9.68
CA GLY A 428 -5.39 0.50 9.36
C GLY A 428 -6.27 1.59 8.75
N ASN A 429 -5.73 2.77 8.42
CA ASN A 429 -6.46 3.90 7.83
C ASN A 429 -6.06 4.10 6.37
N GLU A 430 -7.02 4.11 5.45
CA GLU A 430 -6.77 4.42 4.04
C GLU A 430 -6.43 5.90 3.89
N ILE A 431 -5.18 6.21 3.54
CA ILE A 431 -4.66 7.59 3.46
C ILE A 431 -4.61 8.12 2.03
N ARG A 432 -4.55 7.22 1.03
CA ARG A 432 -4.50 7.61 -0.38
C ARG A 432 -5.19 6.54 -1.24
N LEU A 433 -5.96 7.04 -2.21
CA LEU A 433 -6.49 6.28 -3.34
C LEU A 433 -6.06 7.02 -4.61
N ALA A 434 -5.48 6.29 -5.56
CA ALA A 434 -5.14 6.77 -6.90
C ALA A 434 -5.78 5.84 -7.94
N SER A 435 -6.36 6.38 -9.01
CA SER A 435 -6.99 5.59 -10.08
C SER A 435 -6.27 5.72 -11.43
N PHE A 436 -6.66 4.94 -12.43
CA PHE A 436 -6.12 5.10 -13.80
C PHE A 436 -6.68 6.32 -14.51
N ASP A 437 -7.85 6.81 -14.11
CA ASP A 437 -8.34 8.12 -14.54
C ASP A 437 -7.47 9.24 -13.96
N ASP A 438 -6.74 8.94 -12.87
CA ASP A 438 -5.72 9.85 -12.36
C ASP A 438 -4.46 9.95 -13.27
N ILE A 439 -4.33 8.93 -14.13
CA ILE A 439 -3.54 8.83 -15.36
C ILE A 439 -3.41 10.11 -16.19
N SER A 440 -4.58 10.57 -16.62
CA SER A 440 -4.74 11.60 -17.63
C SER A 440 -4.49 12.99 -17.06
N TRP A 441 -4.69 13.21 -15.75
CA TRP A 441 -4.32 14.48 -15.10
C TRP A 441 -2.84 14.58 -14.75
N LEU A 442 -2.08 13.48 -14.72
CA LEU A 442 -0.62 13.58 -14.64
C LEU A 442 -0.07 14.42 -15.81
N ASN A 443 -0.74 14.46 -16.97
CA ASN A 443 -0.37 15.41 -18.03
C ASN A 443 -0.55 16.88 -17.59
N ASP A 444 -1.65 17.22 -16.90
CA ASP A 444 -1.94 18.59 -16.45
C ASP A 444 -1.09 19.03 -15.24
N GLU A 445 -0.66 18.10 -14.36
CA GLU A 445 0.30 18.41 -13.28
C GLU A 445 1.76 18.38 -13.75
N VAL A 446 2.10 17.54 -14.72
CA VAL A 446 3.41 17.58 -15.41
C VAL A 446 3.57 18.90 -16.17
N ASP A 447 2.49 19.52 -16.65
CA ASP A 447 2.54 20.87 -17.23
C ASP A 447 2.87 21.99 -16.21
N LYS A 448 2.65 21.77 -14.90
CA LYS A 448 3.03 22.73 -13.83
C LYS A 448 4.47 22.55 -13.35
N ILE A 449 5.04 21.36 -13.46
CA ILE A 449 6.48 21.19 -13.42
C ILE A 449 6.97 21.71 -14.76
N ASN A 450 7.52 22.93 -14.82
CA ASN A 450 8.01 23.46 -16.09
C ASN A 450 9.13 22.55 -16.64
N MET A 451 8.74 21.55 -17.42
CA MET A 451 9.62 20.51 -17.93
C MET A 451 10.61 21.14 -18.89
N ILE A 452 10.21 22.24 -19.53
CA ILE A 452 11.08 23.09 -20.33
C ILE A 452 12.14 23.74 -19.44
N ASP A 453 11.83 24.26 -18.26
CA ASP A 453 12.85 24.79 -17.33
C ASP A 453 13.81 23.70 -16.83
N ILE A 454 13.29 22.50 -16.53
CA ILE A 454 14.14 21.35 -16.14
C ILE A 454 15.04 20.96 -17.31
N LEU A 455 14.47 20.80 -18.50
CA LEU A 455 15.20 20.46 -19.72
C LEU A 455 16.19 21.55 -20.11
N ILE A 456 15.89 22.84 -19.94
CA ILE A 456 16.80 23.97 -20.18
C ILE A 456 17.92 23.97 -19.13
N ALA A 457 17.59 23.79 -17.84
CA ALA A 457 18.57 23.72 -16.77
C ALA A 457 19.54 22.56 -16.99
N LEU A 458 19.01 21.38 -17.36
CA LEU A 458 19.82 20.22 -17.69
C LEU A 458 20.54 20.39 -19.04
N ALA A 459 19.98 21.02 -20.07
CA ALA A 459 20.67 21.29 -21.34
C ALA A 459 21.90 22.19 -21.14
N LYS A 460 21.82 23.12 -20.18
CA LYS A 460 22.94 23.98 -19.75
C LYS A 460 23.99 23.25 -18.89
N GLY A 461 23.85 21.95 -18.64
CA GLY A 461 24.74 21.17 -17.77
C GLY A 461 24.42 21.29 -16.29
N GLY A 462 23.22 21.77 -15.94
CA GLY A 462 22.79 22.02 -14.58
C GLY A 462 22.43 20.77 -13.80
N LYS A 463 22.26 20.95 -12.49
CA LYS A 463 21.81 19.95 -11.53
C LYS A 463 20.55 20.45 -10.84
N LYS A 464 19.57 19.57 -10.67
CA LYS A 464 18.30 19.85 -9.98
C LYS A 464 18.05 18.76 -8.95
N THR A 465 17.74 19.16 -7.72
CA THR A 465 17.40 18.23 -6.63
C THR A 465 15.97 18.51 -6.19
N PHE A 466 15.17 17.46 -6.10
CA PHE A 466 13.84 17.47 -5.52
C PHE A 466 13.92 16.72 -4.20
N SER A 467 13.47 17.31 -3.11
CA SER A 467 13.47 16.68 -1.79
C SER A 467 12.10 16.81 -1.13
N LYS A 468 11.68 15.78 -0.41
CA LYS A 468 10.46 15.75 0.39
C LYS A 468 10.74 15.10 1.73
N SER A 469 10.17 15.68 2.77
CA SER A 469 10.27 15.20 4.14
C SER A 469 8.90 14.90 4.73
N MET A 470 8.82 13.89 5.60
CA MET A 470 7.59 13.47 6.26
C MET A 470 7.90 12.84 7.62
N MET A 471 7.10 13.16 8.64
CA MET A 471 7.02 12.42 9.90
C MET A 471 5.88 11.40 9.83
N PHE A 472 6.20 10.11 9.95
CA PHE A 472 5.24 9.01 9.82
C PHE A 472 4.89 8.34 11.17
N LEU A 473 5.66 8.64 12.22
CA LEU A 473 5.43 8.13 13.57
C LEU A 473 5.68 9.27 14.56
N ASP A 474 4.69 9.53 15.42
CA ASP A 474 4.82 10.42 16.56
C ASP A 474 3.91 9.90 17.66
N VAL A 475 4.51 9.21 18.63
CA VAL A 475 3.80 8.61 19.75
C VAL A 475 4.50 9.06 21.02
N GLU A 476 3.73 9.57 21.97
CA GLU A 476 4.21 9.91 23.30
C GLU A 476 3.19 9.40 24.32
N THR A 477 3.66 8.66 25.33
CA THR A 477 2.86 8.26 26.48
C THR A 477 3.60 8.56 27.76
N THR A 478 2.85 8.95 28.79
CA THR A 478 3.39 9.25 30.10
C THR A 478 2.73 8.36 31.14
N VAL A 479 3.55 7.63 31.89
CA VAL A 479 3.11 6.74 32.96
C VAL A 479 3.63 7.28 34.30
N PRO A 480 2.79 7.47 35.32
CA PRO A 480 3.26 7.89 36.63
C PRO A 480 4.06 6.75 37.29
N THR A 481 5.26 7.05 37.78
CA THR A 481 6.04 6.09 38.58
C THR A 481 5.57 6.08 40.04
N ILE A 482 5.96 5.06 40.82
CA ILE A 482 5.66 4.98 42.26
C ILE A 482 6.23 6.16 43.06
N LEU A 483 7.27 6.83 42.54
CA LEU A 483 7.87 8.02 43.15
C LEU A 483 7.15 9.32 42.75
N GLY A 484 6.08 9.23 41.94
CA GLY A 484 5.34 10.37 41.43
C GLY A 484 6.01 11.08 40.25
N LEU A 485 7.21 10.66 39.83
CA LEU A 485 7.86 11.21 38.64
C LEU A 485 7.23 10.63 37.37
N PRO A 486 6.98 11.43 36.33
CA PRO A 486 6.49 10.95 35.04
C PRO A 486 7.57 10.17 34.29
N LEU A 487 7.29 8.90 33.98
CA LEU A 487 8.01 8.12 32.98
C LEU A 487 7.44 8.45 31.61
N LYS A 488 8.25 9.09 30.77
CA LYS A 488 7.91 9.41 29.38
C LYS A 488 8.47 8.34 28.46
N LEU A 489 7.61 7.81 27.61
CA LEU A 489 7.95 6.92 26.51
C LEU A 489 7.54 7.62 25.23
N SER A 490 8.49 7.84 24.32
CA SER A 490 8.18 8.47 23.03
C SER A 490 8.89 7.76 21.88
N ALA A 491 8.21 7.64 20.74
CA ALA A 491 8.78 7.15 19.50
C ALA A 491 8.47 8.13 18.37
N LYS A 492 9.50 8.55 17.64
CA LYS A 492 9.41 9.47 16.51
C LYS A 492 10.03 8.84 15.28
N GLY A 493 9.37 8.94 14.14
CA GLY A 493 9.82 8.39 12.87
C GLY A 493 9.69 9.42 11.77
N THR A 494 10.81 9.72 11.11
CA THR A 494 10.87 10.69 10.02
C THR A 494 11.54 10.08 8.79
N THR A 495 11.14 10.54 7.61
CA THR A 495 11.73 10.14 6.36
C THR A 495 12.00 11.37 5.50
N VAL A 496 13.14 11.37 4.82
CA VAL A 496 13.49 12.37 3.81
C VAL A 496 13.89 11.62 2.55
N ALA A 497 13.14 11.81 1.49
CA ALA A 497 13.46 11.29 0.16
C ALA A 497 13.91 12.44 -0.73
N SER A 498 14.92 12.20 -1.55
CA SER A 498 15.32 13.15 -2.59
C SER A 498 15.74 12.47 -3.87
N VAL A 499 15.42 13.11 -5.00
CA VAL A 499 15.84 12.71 -6.34
C VAL A 499 16.65 13.85 -6.91
N GLU A 500 17.90 13.56 -7.22
CA GLU A 500 18.80 14.49 -7.88
C GLU A 500 18.99 14.09 -9.34
N LEU A 501 18.73 15.04 -10.23
CA LEU A 501 18.90 14.93 -11.66
C LEU A 501 20.04 15.85 -12.08
N ALA A 502 21.00 15.34 -12.83
CA ALA A 502 21.97 16.16 -13.52
C ALA A 502 22.17 15.62 -14.93
N GLY A 503 22.33 16.51 -15.89
CA GLY A 503 22.48 16.10 -17.26
C GLY A 503 23.04 17.21 -18.11
N LYS A 504 23.41 16.84 -19.33
CA LYS A 504 23.74 17.71 -20.44
C LYS A 504 23.03 17.14 -21.66
N PHE A 505 22.20 17.97 -22.28
CA PHE A 505 21.39 17.61 -23.42
C PHE A 505 21.85 18.43 -24.63
N ASP A 506 22.24 17.77 -25.72
CA ASP A 506 22.40 18.45 -27.02
C ASP A 506 21.10 18.33 -27.81
N ILE A 507 20.32 19.42 -27.79
CA ILE A 507 19.00 19.52 -28.45
C ILE A 507 19.05 20.32 -29.76
N ARG A 508 20.25 20.70 -30.26
CA ARG A 508 20.39 21.59 -31.43
C ARG A 508 19.69 21.07 -32.68
N ASN A 509 19.74 19.76 -32.89
CA ASN A 509 19.13 19.07 -34.03
C ASN A 509 17.85 18.30 -33.65
N MET A 510 17.30 18.55 -32.46
CA MET A 510 16.06 17.92 -32.00
C MET A 510 14.84 18.52 -32.70
N PHE A 511 14.87 19.84 -32.95
CA PHE A 511 13.74 20.59 -33.52
C PHE A 511 13.99 21.13 -34.94
N TRP A 512 15.21 20.93 -35.47
CA TRP A 512 15.62 21.44 -36.78
C TRP A 512 16.52 20.41 -37.49
N GLY A 513 16.24 20.11 -38.76
CA GLY A 513 17.04 19.16 -39.56
C GLY A 513 16.73 17.68 -39.29
N LYS A 514 17.72 16.80 -39.45
CA LYS A 514 17.59 15.37 -39.13
C LYS A 514 17.56 15.20 -37.62
N MET A 515 16.51 14.56 -37.10
CA MET A 515 16.31 14.40 -35.66
C MET A 515 17.49 13.66 -35.02
N SER A 516 18.25 14.34 -34.18
CA SER A 516 19.32 13.71 -33.39
C SER A 516 19.42 14.32 -32.00
N PHE A 517 19.63 13.48 -30.99
CA PHE A 517 19.89 13.91 -29.62
C PHE A 517 21.00 13.07 -28.97
N ASP A 518 21.83 13.72 -28.14
CA ASP A 518 22.81 13.09 -27.24
C ASP A 518 22.50 13.58 -25.83
N VAL A 519 22.16 12.64 -24.95
CA VAL A 519 21.80 12.90 -23.56
C VAL A 519 22.78 12.18 -22.66
N LYS A 520 23.55 12.95 -21.89
CA LYS A 520 24.45 12.43 -20.86
C LYS A 520 24.03 12.95 -19.51
N GLY A 521 23.78 12.07 -18.56
CA GLY A 521 23.36 12.49 -17.24
C GLY A 521 23.41 11.40 -16.19
N TYR A 522 22.96 11.75 -14.99
CA TYR A 522 22.69 10.81 -13.94
C TYR A 522 21.41 11.15 -13.19
N VAL A 523 20.80 10.10 -12.66
CA VAL A 523 19.71 10.16 -11.71
C VAL A 523 20.21 9.56 -10.41
N LYS A 524 20.12 10.32 -9.32
CA LYS A 524 20.57 9.93 -7.99
C LYS A 524 19.39 9.98 -7.01
N PRO A 525 18.59 8.90 -6.90
CA PRO A 525 17.64 8.77 -5.81
C PRO A 525 18.36 8.52 -4.49
N SER A 526 17.84 9.11 -3.42
CA SER A 526 18.24 8.82 -2.05
C SER A 526 17.07 8.92 -1.09
N ALA A 527 17.08 8.13 -0.03
CA ALA A 527 16.13 8.25 1.07
C ALA A 527 16.82 7.95 2.40
N VAL A 528 16.40 8.67 3.43
CA VAL A 528 16.81 8.47 4.81
C VAL A 528 15.55 8.30 5.65
N VAL A 529 15.49 7.25 6.44
CA VAL A 529 14.46 6.99 7.44
C VAL A 529 15.15 7.00 8.80
N ASP A 530 14.66 7.78 9.74
CA ASP A 530 15.19 7.88 11.11
C ASP A 530 14.08 7.59 12.11
N ILE A 531 14.31 6.63 13.00
CA ILE A 531 13.39 6.20 14.06
C ILE A 531 14.10 6.35 15.40
N THR A 532 13.62 7.30 16.19
CA THR A 532 14.11 7.57 17.53
C THR A 532 13.10 7.09 18.57
N GLY A 533 13.50 6.18 19.45
CA GLY A 533 12.76 5.80 20.65
C GLY A 533 13.43 6.36 21.90
N ARG A 534 12.68 7.00 22.79
CA ARG A 534 13.16 7.54 24.07
C ARG A 534 12.31 6.98 25.21
N MET A 535 12.99 6.54 26.27
CA MET A 535 12.39 6.14 27.53
C MET A 535 13.12 6.86 28.65
N GLY A 536 12.43 7.68 29.43
CA GLY A 536 13.10 8.47 30.47
C GLY A 536 12.16 9.00 31.53
N VAL A 537 12.73 9.36 32.67
CA VAL A 537 12.02 10.00 33.77
C VAL A 537 12.35 11.49 33.76
N SER A 538 11.31 12.31 33.86
CA SER A 538 11.43 13.76 33.89
C SER A 538 11.14 14.29 35.30
N ALA A 539 12.06 15.07 35.85
CA ALA A 539 11.90 15.87 37.06
C ALA A 539 11.96 17.36 36.70
N MET A 540 11.62 18.24 37.66
CA MET A 540 11.50 19.68 37.42
C MET A 540 12.74 20.33 36.78
N TYR A 541 13.95 19.81 37.08
CA TYR A 541 15.22 20.37 36.60
C TYR A 541 16.14 19.33 35.95
N ALA A 542 15.67 18.09 35.77
CA ALA A 542 16.50 17.03 35.23
C ALA A 542 15.65 16.03 34.44
N GLU A 543 16.12 15.65 33.26
CA GLU A 543 15.56 14.54 32.51
C GLU A 543 16.64 13.49 32.28
N ALA A 544 16.39 12.25 32.70
CA ALA A 544 17.31 11.14 32.54
C ALA A 544 16.61 10.00 31.80
N GLY A 545 17.31 9.34 30.88
CA GLY A 545 16.68 8.31 30.07
C GLY A 545 17.64 7.52 29.19
N ILE A 546 17.03 6.70 28.34
CA ILE A 546 17.66 5.89 27.31
C ILE A 546 17.07 6.33 25.97
N LEU A 547 17.94 6.47 24.98
CA LEU A 547 17.61 6.82 23.61
C LEU A 547 18.14 5.73 22.66
N VAL A 548 17.23 5.16 21.88
CA VAL A 548 17.55 4.28 20.76
C VAL A 548 17.36 5.08 19.48
N ASN A 549 18.40 5.26 18.69
CA ASN A 549 18.27 5.84 17.35
C ASN A 549 18.55 4.78 16.28
N SER A 550 17.58 4.54 15.41
CA SER A 550 17.71 3.60 14.29
C SER A 550 17.51 4.33 12.97
N SER A 551 18.50 4.27 12.09
CA SER A 551 18.47 4.92 10.79
C SER A 551 18.62 3.92 9.66
N LEU A 552 17.86 4.14 8.59
CA LEU A 552 18.01 3.48 7.31
C LEU A 552 18.35 4.56 6.27
N TYR A 553 19.42 4.35 5.53
CA TYR A 553 19.83 5.20 4.43
C TYR A 553 19.97 4.35 3.16
N THR A 554 19.41 4.86 2.07
CA THR A 554 19.57 4.32 0.73
C THR A 554 20.01 5.43 -0.21
N VAL A 555 21.03 5.16 -1.02
CA VAL A 555 21.44 6.00 -2.13
C VAL A 555 21.70 5.11 -3.33
N THR A 556 21.28 5.54 -4.50
CA THR A 556 21.70 4.90 -5.75
C THR A 556 22.01 6.00 -6.74
N GLN A 557 23.01 5.81 -7.59
CA GLN A 557 23.29 6.72 -8.68
C GLN A 557 23.36 5.93 -9.97
N ILE A 558 22.50 6.28 -10.91
CA ILE A 558 22.41 5.66 -12.22
C ILE A 558 22.92 6.70 -13.22
N LYS A 559 24.07 6.43 -13.82
CA LYS A 559 24.59 7.23 -14.94
C LYS A 559 24.03 6.65 -16.24
N GLY A 560 23.57 7.49 -17.14
CA GLY A 560 22.99 7.07 -18.41
C GLY A 560 23.47 7.94 -19.56
N ASN A 561 23.69 7.31 -20.71
CA ASN A 561 23.92 7.96 -21.98
C ASN A 561 22.87 7.45 -22.99
N ALA A 562 22.16 8.36 -23.66
CA ALA A 562 21.19 8.02 -24.69
C ALA A 562 21.50 8.80 -25.96
N THR A 563 21.75 8.08 -27.06
CA THR A 563 22.06 8.69 -28.35
C THR A 563 21.11 8.21 -29.43
N TYR A 564 20.60 9.15 -30.21
CA TYR A 564 19.67 8.88 -31.31
C TYR A 564 20.01 9.74 -32.52
N THR A 565 19.93 9.12 -33.70
CA THR A 565 19.99 9.80 -34.99
C THR A 565 18.90 9.20 -35.88
N GLN A 566 18.18 10.04 -36.63
CA GLN A 566 17.12 9.61 -37.52
C GLN A 566 17.59 8.55 -38.52
N GLY A 567 17.02 7.34 -38.43
CA GLY A 567 17.40 6.18 -39.24
C GLY A 567 18.32 5.17 -38.54
N GLU A 568 18.79 5.46 -37.32
CA GLU A 568 19.55 4.54 -36.47
C GLU A 568 18.69 4.04 -35.29
N MET A 569 19.09 2.90 -34.71
CA MET A 569 18.52 2.43 -33.45
C MET A 569 18.94 3.35 -32.30
N LEU A 570 18.01 3.61 -31.38
CA LEU A 570 18.27 4.32 -30.13
C LEU A 570 19.26 3.51 -29.28
N LYS A 571 20.42 4.10 -28.98
CA LYS A 571 21.47 3.46 -28.16
C LYS A 571 21.37 3.99 -26.74
N PHE A 572 21.19 3.09 -25.78
CA PHE A 572 21.26 3.38 -24.36
C PHE A 572 22.50 2.73 -23.77
N GLU A 573 23.25 3.48 -22.96
CA GLU A 573 24.35 2.95 -22.16
C GLU A 573 24.10 3.32 -20.70
N VAL A 574 24.08 2.31 -19.82
CA VAL A 574 23.96 2.52 -18.37
C VAL A 574 25.34 2.37 -17.74
N GLY A 575 25.84 3.45 -17.13
CA GLY A 575 27.14 3.48 -16.50
C GLY A 575 27.16 2.69 -15.19
N VAL A 576 28.19 1.88 -15.01
CA VAL A 576 28.45 1.13 -13.77
C VAL A 576 29.28 2.00 -12.81
N PRO A 577 28.94 2.07 -11.51
CA PRO A 577 29.73 2.83 -10.54
C PRO A 577 31.20 2.37 -10.45
N GLU A 578 32.13 3.32 -10.36
CA GLU A 578 33.57 3.04 -10.26
C GLU A 578 33.97 2.53 -8.87
N GLU A 579 33.28 3.01 -7.82
CA GLU A 579 33.49 2.61 -6.44
C GLU A 579 32.34 1.71 -5.94
N PRO A 580 32.61 0.83 -4.95
CA PRO A 580 31.56 0.11 -4.23
C PRO A 580 30.46 1.04 -3.74
N VAL A 581 29.22 0.81 -4.18
CA VAL A 581 28.08 1.61 -3.73
C VAL A 581 27.36 0.84 -2.64
N GLN A 582 27.32 1.39 -1.43
CA GLN A 582 26.41 0.94 -0.39
C GLN A 582 25.02 1.53 -0.67
N PHE A 583 24.13 0.71 -1.21
CA PHE A 583 22.80 1.18 -1.61
C PHE A 583 21.74 0.97 -0.51
N VAL A 584 22.03 0.17 0.51
CA VAL A 584 21.23 0.07 1.74
C VAL A 584 22.18 0.02 2.93
N ASN A 585 21.96 0.90 3.92
CA ASN A 585 22.61 0.87 5.21
C ASN A 585 21.56 1.07 6.30
N ILE A 586 21.50 0.15 7.25
CA ILE A 586 20.63 0.18 8.42
C ILE A 586 21.55 0.19 9.63
N SER A 587 21.36 1.14 10.54
CA SER A 587 22.13 1.24 11.77
C SER A 587 21.21 1.50 12.95
N SER A 588 21.59 1.00 14.13
CA SER A 588 20.92 1.26 15.40
C SER A 588 21.97 1.59 16.44
N SER A 589 21.76 2.68 17.17
CA SER A 589 22.66 3.21 18.19
C SER A 589 21.89 3.42 19.49
N LEU A 590 22.56 3.17 20.62
CA LEU A 590 21.99 3.23 21.95
C LEU A 590 22.74 4.28 22.78
N PHE A 591 22.00 5.14 23.47
CA PHE A 591 22.55 6.19 24.31
C PHE A 591 21.85 6.25 25.67
N ALA A 592 22.58 6.53 26.74
CA ALA A 592 22.03 7.12 27.94
C ALA A 592 21.94 8.64 27.75
N THR A 593 20.89 9.27 28.26
CA THR A 593 20.67 10.71 28.16
C THR A 593 20.50 11.35 29.52
N LEU A 594 21.16 12.48 29.77
CA LEU A 594 20.92 13.35 30.90
C LEU A 594 20.84 14.80 30.40
N ASN A 595 19.68 15.45 30.55
CA ASN A 595 19.44 16.81 30.03
C ASN A 595 19.86 16.98 28.56
N ASP A 596 19.52 15.98 27.74
CA ASP A 596 19.85 15.85 26.32
C ASP A 596 21.32 15.64 25.95
N GLU A 597 22.24 15.64 26.93
CA GLU A 597 23.59 15.11 26.70
C GLU A 597 23.51 13.60 26.49
N LYS A 598 24.15 13.11 25.43
CA LYS A 598 24.13 11.70 25.02
C LYS A 598 25.45 11.02 25.36
N LEU A 599 25.37 9.93 26.11
CA LEU A 599 26.48 9.01 26.35
C LEU A 599 26.22 7.71 25.60
N ALA A 600 27.10 7.34 24.66
CA ALA A 600 26.95 6.11 23.88
C ALA A 600 27.06 4.86 24.78
N ILE A 601 26.21 3.87 24.51
CA ILE A 601 26.23 2.56 25.19
C ILE A 601 26.67 1.51 24.17
N ASP A 602 27.88 0.98 24.34
CA ASP A 602 28.45 -0.04 23.44
C ASP A 602 27.80 -1.42 23.59
N GLY A 603 27.13 -1.67 24.71
CA GLY A 603 26.42 -2.92 24.98
C GLY A 603 27.36 -4.12 25.14
N THR A 604 26.93 -5.30 24.70
CA THR A 604 27.69 -6.54 24.86
C THR A 604 28.85 -6.64 23.85
N PRO A 605 30.05 -7.09 24.28
CA PRO A 605 31.22 -7.17 23.39
C PRO A 605 31.14 -8.29 22.36
N ARG A 606 30.31 -9.32 22.58
CA ARG A 606 30.11 -10.42 21.63
C ARG A 606 29.14 -10.01 20.53
N ARG A 607 29.52 -10.23 19.27
CA ARG A 607 28.74 -9.84 18.08
C ARG A 607 28.72 -10.96 17.04
N ILE A 608 27.64 -11.03 16.26
CA ILE A 608 27.51 -11.86 15.04
C ILE A 608 27.77 -10.97 13.85
N GLU A 609 28.76 -11.33 13.02
CA GLU A 609 29.20 -10.49 11.90
C GLU A 609 29.36 -11.22 10.55
N PRO A 610 28.29 -11.85 10.00
CA PRO A 610 28.37 -12.50 8.70
C PRO A 610 28.44 -11.46 7.58
N ALA A 611 29.26 -11.77 6.56
CA ALA A 611 29.42 -10.95 5.38
C ALA A 611 29.32 -11.76 4.06
N PRO A 612 28.15 -12.36 3.73
CA PRO A 612 28.00 -13.16 2.52
C PRO A 612 27.96 -12.30 1.25
N CYS A 613 28.41 -12.88 0.13
CA CYS A 613 28.32 -12.25 -1.19
C CYS A 613 27.63 -13.16 -2.21
N LEU A 614 26.72 -12.59 -3.00
CA LEU A 614 26.10 -13.19 -4.18
C LEU A 614 26.84 -12.72 -5.45
N ASN A 615 27.45 -13.67 -6.16
CA ASN A 615 28.21 -13.38 -7.38
C ASN A 615 27.32 -13.46 -8.63
N MET A 616 27.17 -12.34 -9.35
CA MET A 616 26.46 -12.27 -10.64
C MET A 616 27.42 -11.96 -11.81
N THR A 617 28.72 -12.23 -11.63
CA THR A 617 29.80 -11.88 -12.55
C THR A 617 29.55 -12.34 -13.99
N ARG A 618 29.01 -13.56 -14.19
CA ARG A 618 28.78 -14.12 -15.54
C ARG A 618 27.74 -13.37 -16.37
N PHE A 619 26.74 -12.75 -15.74
CA PHE A 619 25.63 -12.09 -16.43
C PHE A 619 25.76 -10.57 -16.43
N LEU A 620 26.22 -10.00 -15.31
CA LEU A 620 26.21 -8.55 -15.10
C LEU A 620 27.60 -7.97 -14.76
N GLY A 621 28.63 -8.81 -14.58
CA GLY A 621 29.97 -8.34 -14.18
C GLY A 621 30.04 -7.70 -12.78
N ILE A 622 29.04 -7.94 -11.92
CA ILE A 622 28.94 -7.39 -10.56
C ILE A 622 28.73 -8.49 -9.50
N ARG A 623 29.02 -8.16 -8.24
CA ARG A 623 28.68 -8.95 -7.06
C ARG A 623 27.97 -8.08 -6.02
N PHE A 624 27.04 -8.66 -5.29
CA PHE A 624 26.37 -8.03 -4.16
C PHE A 624 26.90 -8.64 -2.87
N CYS A 625 27.33 -7.81 -1.92
CA CYS A 625 27.83 -8.25 -0.61
C CYS A 625 27.01 -7.61 0.49
N SER A 626 26.57 -8.39 1.47
CA SER A 626 25.96 -7.86 2.69
C SER A 626 26.94 -7.95 3.85
N GLN A 627 26.75 -7.09 4.85
CA GLN A 627 27.48 -7.12 6.12
C GLN A 627 26.49 -6.87 7.24
N LEU A 628 26.39 -7.81 8.17
CA LEU A 628 25.56 -7.70 9.37
C LEU A 628 26.49 -7.56 10.59
N SER A 629 26.08 -6.82 11.61
CA SER A 629 26.74 -6.77 12.92
C SER A 629 25.68 -6.60 14.00
N VAL A 630 25.42 -7.64 14.78
CA VAL A 630 24.38 -7.64 15.83
C VAL A 630 24.96 -8.13 17.16
N PRO A 631 24.71 -7.46 18.29
CA PRO A 631 25.16 -7.89 19.61
C PRO A 631 24.46 -9.18 20.05
N LEU A 632 25.21 -10.08 20.70
CA LEU A 632 24.71 -11.35 21.23
C LEU A 632 24.49 -11.27 22.75
N GLY A 633 23.28 -10.90 23.17
CA GLY A 633 22.88 -10.90 24.59
C GLY A 633 22.36 -12.24 25.12
N TYR A 634 21.80 -13.11 24.26
CA TYR A 634 21.00 -14.27 24.69
C TYR A 634 21.72 -15.33 25.58
N ARG A 635 23.06 -15.39 25.57
CA ARG A 635 23.84 -16.34 26.40
C ARG A 635 24.41 -15.73 27.68
N ASP A 636 24.18 -14.44 27.91
CA ASP A 636 24.61 -13.73 29.10
C ASP A 636 23.35 -13.33 29.90
N TYR A 637 23.12 -13.99 31.04
CA TYR A 637 21.95 -13.73 31.89
C TYR A 637 21.91 -12.29 32.43
N GLN A 638 23.00 -11.53 32.34
CA GLN A 638 23.07 -10.12 32.75
C GLN A 638 22.86 -9.13 31.59
N ALA A 639 22.82 -9.60 30.34
CA ALA A 639 22.63 -8.72 29.20
C ALA A 639 21.13 -8.47 28.93
N PRO A 640 20.72 -7.21 28.69
CA PRO A 640 19.35 -6.92 28.26
C PRO A 640 19.09 -7.47 26.85
N PHE A 641 17.82 -7.63 26.49
CA PHE A 641 17.46 -8.02 25.12
C PHE A 641 17.74 -6.90 24.11
N PHE A 642 18.01 -7.28 22.86
CA PHE A 642 18.06 -6.34 21.74
C PHE A 642 16.73 -5.55 21.66
N PRO A 643 16.73 -4.23 21.46
CA PRO A 643 17.85 -3.37 21.05
C PRO A 643 18.75 -2.82 22.17
N PHE A 644 18.47 -3.12 23.44
CA PHE A 644 19.25 -2.58 24.57
C PHE A 644 20.59 -3.29 24.81
N SER A 645 20.84 -4.40 24.11
CA SER A 645 22.11 -5.13 24.16
C SER A 645 23.27 -4.46 23.44
N GLY A 646 23.06 -3.32 22.77
CA GLY A 646 24.09 -2.54 22.08
C GLY A 646 23.74 -2.18 20.63
N PRO A 647 24.62 -1.43 19.94
CA PRO A 647 24.39 -0.97 18.58
C PRO A 647 24.42 -2.12 17.58
N ALA A 648 23.66 -2.02 16.50
CA ALA A 648 23.61 -3.00 15.41
C ALA A 648 23.70 -2.32 14.04
N SER A 649 24.20 -3.03 13.04
CA SER A 649 24.25 -2.53 11.66
C SER A 649 24.02 -3.63 10.64
N PHE A 650 23.43 -3.26 9.51
CA PHE A 650 23.28 -4.09 8.34
C PHE A 650 23.50 -3.23 7.09
N SER A 651 24.34 -3.67 6.16
CA SER A 651 24.54 -2.96 4.90
C SER A 651 24.57 -3.92 3.73
N VAL A 652 24.18 -3.42 2.57
CA VAL A 652 24.31 -4.12 1.28
C VAL A 652 25.07 -3.21 0.32
N SER A 653 26.13 -3.77 -0.25
CA SER A 653 27.01 -3.10 -1.20
C SER A 653 27.04 -3.82 -2.54
N MET A 654 27.08 -3.04 -3.61
CA MET A 654 27.32 -3.53 -4.96
C MET A 654 28.78 -3.25 -5.32
N GLN A 655 29.47 -4.27 -5.80
CA GLN A 655 30.87 -4.18 -6.20
C GLN A 655 31.04 -4.72 -7.61
N ARG A 656 31.79 -3.99 -8.42
CA ARG A 656 32.17 -4.43 -9.76
C ARG A 656 33.17 -5.57 -9.66
N THR A 657 32.94 -6.65 -10.41
CA THR A 657 33.86 -7.81 -10.47
C THR A 657 34.81 -7.76 -11.65
N ASP A 658 34.47 -7.01 -12.71
CA ASP A 658 35.35 -6.74 -13.85
C ASP A 658 35.81 -5.27 -13.87
N PRO A 659 37.10 -4.97 -13.62
CA PRO A 659 37.65 -3.62 -13.64
C PRO A 659 37.52 -2.87 -14.99
N SER A 660 37.23 -3.58 -16.07
CA SER A 660 37.05 -3.00 -17.41
C SER A 660 35.59 -2.62 -17.71
N LEU A 661 34.62 -3.14 -16.95
CA LEU A 661 33.19 -2.88 -17.17
C LEU A 661 32.86 -1.42 -16.82
N ARG A 662 32.61 -0.60 -17.84
CA ARG A 662 32.22 0.82 -17.67
C ARG A 662 30.74 1.05 -17.91
N ASN A 663 30.18 0.38 -18.91
CA ASN A 663 28.79 0.52 -19.33
C ASN A 663 28.16 -0.87 -19.52
N ILE A 664 26.85 -0.95 -19.26
CA ILE A 664 25.98 -2.04 -19.69
C ILE A 664 25.15 -1.47 -20.84
N SER A 665 25.23 -2.10 -22.02
CA SER A 665 24.60 -1.69 -23.27
C SER A 665 23.39 -2.55 -23.61
#